data_AF-A0A0V1PY38-F1
#
_entry.id   AF-A0A0V1PY38-F1
#
_cell.length_a   1.000
_cell.length_b   1.000
_cell.length_c   1.000
_cell.angle_alpha   90.00
_cell.angle_beta   90.00
_cell.angle_gamma   90.00
#
_symmetry.space_group_name_H-M   'P 1'
#
loop_
_entity.id
_entity.type
_entity.pdbx_description
1 polymer ?
#
loop_
_entity_poly.entity_id
_entity_poly.type
_entity_poly.pdbx_seq_one_letter_code
_entity_poly.pdbx_strand_id
1 'polypeptide(L)'
;MFGLPRRWIRQLGYLVLIFFAAIVVLLVANRNNVGLDDYLPTGFLPSFFQPAADLFIVDIAIQNCFKMKSKNENCGLPSASEGLMGNLYGSGQWVKIDKDLALGSSWYRKEYFSYKKAKKEALEGKVAVDDTSKEKTQKRGEDQKKNQVIVDIAISNPLIDAKVPDNDKLRIPRYILKEFHSMKVYDDGHHEELVEKQKANMKGETLQALTVDKDNSASNKIKIKLEQDILAANSANKKNDKENDLIKIEEGGEADEKSKDETELKTPNKKKPEENDTQDKEKIKDDAKAAKNDNKEKVVDKKTEQKPKKDINVDVIEDEDKNKREILYERDTETSRHNLEVSYPIPTKEELVASGWSYKSNGIWLKYGNADSNAVTGIDILFGEDAVDPRPNWRLIKEGPLREVSSPSGKPAYISIRKGPRVDYKKNTNPLKINKDGKFKILQVADLHFSTGVGKCRDPSPDETRSGCKADPRTLKFLENVLDLEKPDFVVLTGDQIFGDEAKDSETALFKALNPFIKRKIPFAVTMGNHDDEGSLSRTEIMSLSANLPYSMSSLGADEVAGVGNYALTVEGPSSRNTAMSLFFLDTHKYSLNPKVTPGYDWVKESQLKWLEKEAASLQKSVASYSHIHLSMAFFHIPLPEYRNLDQPMVGEKKEGITAPRYNSGARSILGKLGVSVASVGHDHCNDYCLQDTANNEGENKLWLCYGGGSGEGGYGGYGGYIRRMRVFDIDTNAGEIKSWKRKESEPDVAFDHQTLVSGGNVINSN
;
A
#
# COMPACT_ATOMS: atom_id res chain seq x y z
N MET A 1 29.07 -52.70 9.51
CA MET A 1 27.68 -52.42 9.09
C MET A 1 26.76 -52.73 10.26
N PHE A 2 26.33 -51.72 11.01
CA PHE A 2 25.30 -51.92 12.03
C PHE A 2 23.94 -52.00 11.32
N GLY A 3 23.40 -53.21 11.20
CA GLY A 3 22.06 -53.41 10.65
C GLY A 3 21.01 -52.79 11.57
N LEU A 4 20.17 -51.90 11.03
CA LEU A 4 19.05 -51.33 11.77
C LEU A 4 18.19 -52.44 12.38
N PRO A 5 17.80 -52.35 13.66
CA PRO A 5 16.98 -53.37 14.30
C PRO A 5 15.70 -53.60 13.50
N ARG A 6 15.26 -54.85 13.33
CA ARG A 6 14.08 -55.23 12.53
C ARG A 6 12.81 -54.43 12.86
N ARG A 7 12.69 -53.94 14.10
CA ARG A 7 11.61 -53.07 14.55
C ARG A 7 11.64 -51.70 13.85
N TRP A 8 12.82 -51.11 13.68
CA TRP A 8 13.00 -49.86 12.95
C TRP A 8 12.74 -50.02 11.46
N ILE A 9 13.15 -51.15 10.86
CA ILE A 9 12.85 -51.46 9.46
C ILE A 9 11.33 -51.56 9.23
N ARG A 10 10.59 -52.21 10.15
CA ARG A 10 9.11 -52.26 10.07
C ARG A 10 8.47 -50.88 10.26
N GLN A 11 8.96 -50.08 11.19
CA GLN A 11 8.43 -48.73 11.40
C GLN A 11 8.69 -47.83 10.19
N LEU A 12 9.89 -47.88 9.59
CA LEU A 12 10.18 -47.19 8.33
C LEU A 12 9.26 -47.69 7.21
N GLY A 13 9.03 -49.00 7.13
CA GLY A 13 8.10 -49.60 6.18
C GLY A 13 6.67 -49.06 6.32
N TYR A 14 6.15 -48.96 7.55
CA TYR A 14 4.84 -48.37 7.80
C TYR A 14 4.79 -46.88 7.44
N LEU A 15 5.85 -46.13 7.76
CA LEU A 15 5.93 -44.71 7.46
C LEU A 15 5.96 -44.44 5.95
N VAL A 16 6.74 -45.22 5.19
CA VAL A 16 6.76 -45.18 3.72
C VAL A 16 5.41 -45.55 3.14
N LEU A 17 4.73 -46.56 3.70
CA LEU A 17 3.42 -47.01 3.22
C LEU A 17 2.31 -45.99 3.48
N ILE A 18 2.35 -45.31 4.64
CA ILE A 18 1.45 -44.20 4.97
C ILE A 18 1.71 -43.00 4.05
N PHE A 19 2.98 -42.63 3.82
CA PHE A 19 3.33 -41.55 2.91
C PHE A 19 2.90 -41.84 1.47
N PHE A 20 3.11 -43.07 1.01
CA PHE A 20 2.68 -43.50 -0.32
C PHE A 20 1.16 -43.46 -0.44
N ALA A 21 0.42 -43.96 0.55
CA ALA A 21 -1.03 -43.90 0.57
C ALA A 21 -1.54 -42.44 0.58
N ALA A 22 -0.92 -41.56 1.38
CA ALA A 22 -1.25 -40.14 1.42
C ALA A 22 -1.00 -39.43 0.08
N ILE A 23 0.14 -39.71 -0.58
CA ILE A 23 0.46 -39.18 -1.91
C ILE A 23 -0.55 -39.69 -2.94
N VAL A 24 -0.91 -40.97 -2.91
CA VAL A 24 -1.92 -41.52 -3.83
C VAL A 24 -3.28 -40.88 -3.59
N VAL A 25 -3.70 -40.68 -2.34
CA VAL A 25 -4.96 -39.98 -2.02
C VAL A 25 -4.92 -38.53 -2.50
N LEU A 26 -3.80 -37.82 -2.31
CA LEU A 26 -3.59 -36.45 -2.80
C LEU A 26 -3.62 -36.39 -4.34
N LEU A 27 -2.96 -37.33 -5.02
CA LEU A 27 -2.96 -37.39 -6.49
C LEU A 27 -4.33 -37.76 -7.05
N VAL A 28 -5.09 -38.64 -6.37
CA VAL A 28 -6.47 -38.99 -6.74
C VAL A 28 -7.40 -37.82 -6.48
N ALA A 29 -7.27 -37.12 -5.35
CA ALA A 29 -8.04 -35.92 -5.03
C ALA A 29 -7.77 -34.79 -6.04
N ASN A 30 -6.49 -34.59 -6.41
CA ASN A 30 -6.07 -33.61 -7.42
C ASN A 30 -6.55 -33.99 -8.82
N ARG A 31 -6.50 -35.29 -9.19
CA ARG A 31 -6.98 -35.79 -10.49
C ARG A 31 -8.50 -35.70 -10.63
N ASN A 32 -9.23 -35.82 -9.53
CA ASN A 32 -10.70 -35.78 -9.51
C ASN A 32 -11.27 -34.38 -9.20
N ASN A 33 -10.43 -33.34 -9.14
CA ASN A 33 -10.86 -31.97 -8.86
C ASN A 33 -11.74 -31.86 -7.59
N VAL A 34 -11.45 -32.69 -6.59
CA VAL A 34 -12.16 -32.65 -5.31
C VAL A 34 -11.75 -31.35 -4.62
N GLY A 35 -12.69 -30.41 -4.51
CA GLY A 35 -12.42 -29.12 -3.90
C GLY A 35 -11.94 -29.33 -2.47
N LEU A 36 -10.73 -28.85 -2.15
CA LEU A 36 -10.26 -28.82 -0.75
C LEU A 36 -11.26 -28.07 0.17
N ASP A 37 -12.07 -27.19 -0.44
CA ASP A 37 -13.21 -26.47 0.09
C ASP A 37 -14.25 -27.35 0.81
N ASP A 38 -14.36 -28.64 0.44
CA ASP A 38 -15.33 -29.58 1.02
C ASP A 38 -14.81 -30.26 2.31
N TYR A 39 -13.50 -30.19 2.56
CA TYR A 39 -12.82 -30.84 3.70
C TYR A 39 -12.23 -29.86 4.70
N LEU A 40 -12.14 -28.58 4.34
CA LEU A 40 -11.72 -27.49 5.22
C LEU A 40 -12.90 -26.53 5.40
N PRO A 41 -13.28 -26.17 6.65
CA PRO A 41 -14.36 -25.22 6.87
C PRO A 41 -14.08 -23.94 6.07
N THR A 42 -15.07 -23.49 5.30
CA THR A 42 -14.97 -22.35 4.37
C THR A 42 -14.58 -21.02 5.03
N GLY A 43 -14.62 -20.94 6.37
CA GLY A 43 -14.10 -19.83 7.17
C GLY A 43 -12.61 -19.91 7.54
N PHE A 44 -11.91 -20.99 7.18
CA PHE A 44 -10.51 -21.22 7.55
C PHE A 44 -9.52 -21.10 6.39
N LEU A 45 -10.01 -20.88 5.16
CA LEU A 45 -9.14 -20.63 4.02
C LEU A 45 -8.94 -19.11 3.89
N PRO A 46 -7.73 -18.58 4.18
CA PRO A 46 -7.38 -17.23 3.76
C PRO A 46 -7.64 -17.13 2.26
N SER A 47 -7.94 -15.92 1.78
CA SER A 47 -8.19 -15.68 0.34
C SER A 47 -7.12 -16.29 -0.59
N PHE A 48 -5.92 -16.57 -0.07
CA PHE A 48 -4.80 -17.34 -0.60
C PHE A 48 -5.16 -18.63 -1.37
N PHE A 49 -6.18 -19.40 -0.97
CA PHE A 49 -6.47 -20.72 -1.57
C PHE A 49 -7.48 -20.72 -2.73
N GLN A 50 -7.90 -19.56 -3.25
CA GLN A 50 -8.69 -19.55 -4.48
C GLN A 50 -7.79 -19.98 -5.66
N PRO A 51 -8.08 -21.10 -6.37
CA PRO A 51 -7.37 -21.40 -7.60
C PRO A 51 -7.52 -20.24 -8.59
N ALA A 52 -6.67 -20.19 -9.62
CA ALA A 52 -6.81 -19.31 -10.78
C ALA A 52 -8.07 -19.71 -11.57
N ALA A 53 -9.22 -19.56 -10.94
CA ALA A 53 -10.42 -20.30 -11.31
C ALA A 53 -11.22 -19.47 -12.30
N ASP A 54 -11.78 -20.16 -13.28
CA ASP A 54 -12.85 -19.73 -14.17
C ASP A 54 -14.16 -19.45 -13.41
N LEU A 55 -14.07 -18.73 -12.29
CA LEU A 55 -15.16 -18.29 -11.44
C LEU A 55 -15.49 -16.85 -11.79
N PHE A 56 -16.68 -16.66 -12.32
CA PHE A 56 -17.20 -15.38 -12.73
C PHE A 56 -18.29 -14.91 -11.77
N ILE A 57 -18.36 -13.61 -11.53
CA ILE A 57 -19.44 -13.05 -10.73
C ILE A 57 -20.62 -12.75 -11.65
N VAL A 58 -21.78 -13.33 -11.33
CA VAL A 58 -22.98 -13.30 -12.18
C VAL A 58 -24.14 -12.51 -11.57
N ASP A 59 -24.11 -12.31 -10.26
CA ASP A 59 -25.12 -11.50 -9.56
C ASP A 59 -24.58 -10.95 -8.24
N ILE A 60 -25.29 -9.98 -7.69
CA ILE A 60 -25.05 -9.40 -6.37
C ILE A 60 -26.37 -9.24 -5.60
N ALA A 61 -26.28 -9.12 -4.28
CA ALA A 61 -27.41 -8.83 -3.42
C ALA A 61 -26.95 -8.17 -2.12
N ILE A 62 -27.79 -7.32 -1.54
CA ILE A 62 -27.61 -6.82 -0.19
C ILE A 62 -28.74 -7.38 0.66
N GLN A 63 -28.40 -8.08 1.74
CA GLN A 63 -29.37 -8.78 2.58
C GLN A 63 -29.21 -8.43 4.05
N ASN A 64 -30.36 -8.37 4.72
CA ASN A 64 -30.42 -8.08 6.13
C ASN A 64 -30.19 -9.34 6.97
N CYS A 65 -29.52 -9.16 8.09
CA CYS A 65 -29.37 -10.16 9.12
C CYS A 65 -29.86 -9.62 10.46
N PHE A 66 -31.02 -10.10 10.91
CA PHE A 66 -31.64 -9.67 12.17
C PHE A 66 -31.07 -10.44 13.36
N LYS A 67 -30.96 -9.79 14.53
CA LYS A 67 -30.33 -10.35 15.74
C LYS A 67 -30.84 -11.75 16.11
N MET A 68 -32.13 -12.02 15.98
CA MET A 68 -32.73 -13.33 16.27
C MET A 68 -32.19 -14.47 15.38
N LYS A 69 -31.70 -14.14 14.18
CA LYS A 69 -31.14 -15.09 13.21
C LYS A 69 -29.60 -14.99 13.11
N SER A 70 -28.96 -14.15 13.92
CA SER A 70 -27.51 -13.88 13.81
C SER A 70 -26.61 -15.09 14.04
N LYS A 71 -27.09 -16.11 14.78
CA LYS A 71 -26.38 -17.38 14.97
C LYS A 71 -26.44 -18.31 13.75
N ASN A 72 -27.27 -18.01 12.77
CA ASN A 72 -27.31 -18.77 11.52
C ASN A 72 -26.21 -18.22 10.59
N GLU A 73 -25.28 -19.06 10.19
CA GLU A 73 -24.18 -18.70 9.29
C GLU A 73 -24.69 -18.15 7.95
N ASN A 74 -25.85 -18.64 7.49
CA ASN A 74 -26.53 -18.19 6.27
C ASN A 74 -27.30 -16.87 6.43
N CYS A 75 -27.27 -16.25 7.59
CA CYS A 75 -27.89 -14.95 7.80
C CYS A 75 -27.17 -13.89 6.95
N GLY A 76 -27.96 -13.09 6.21
CA GLY A 76 -27.41 -12.13 5.25
C GLY A 76 -26.98 -12.74 3.90
N LEU A 77 -27.24 -14.04 3.66
CA LEU A 77 -27.09 -14.66 2.35
C LEU A 77 -28.46 -14.80 1.66
N PRO A 78 -28.55 -14.54 0.34
CA PRO A 78 -29.69 -14.93 -0.47
C PRO A 78 -29.87 -16.46 -0.52
N SER A 79 -31.07 -16.93 -0.86
CA SER A 79 -31.28 -18.35 -1.16
C SER A 79 -30.55 -18.79 -2.44
N ALA A 80 -30.21 -20.07 -2.54
CA ALA A 80 -29.46 -20.60 -3.68
C ALA A 80 -30.16 -20.35 -5.04
N SER A 81 -31.50 -20.36 -5.06
CA SER A 81 -32.32 -20.12 -6.25
C SER A 81 -32.49 -18.65 -6.63
N GLU A 82 -32.10 -17.70 -5.78
CA GLU A 82 -32.17 -16.27 -6.10
C GLU A 82 -31.14 -15.85 -7.16
N GLY A 83 -31.52 -14.85 -7.96
CA GLY A 83 -30.70 -14.27 -9.04
C GLY A 83 -30.96 -14.87 -10.42
N LEU A 84 -30.45 -14.19 -11.45
CA LEU A 84 -30.77 -14.49 -12.87
C LEU A 84 -30.48 -15.94 -13.29
N MET A 85 -29.43 -16.54 -12.72
CA MET A 85 -29.03 -17.91 -13.06
C MET A 85 -29.72 -18.99 -12.21
N GLY A 86 -30.55 -18.65 -11.21
CA GLY A 86 -31.18 -19.66 -10.34
C GLY A 86 -30.15 -20.52 -9.59
N ASN A 87 -30.55 -21.71 -9.13
CA ASN A 87 -29.64 -22.59 -8.38
C ASN A 87 -28.55 -23.16 -9.29
N LEU A 88 -27.29 -23.03 -8.87
CA LEU A 88 -26.10 -23.49 -9.59
C LEU A 88 -25.46 -24.74 -8.95
N TYR A 89 -26.05 -25.30 -7.88
CA TYR A 89 -25.58 -26.50 -7.19
C TYR A 89 -24.05 -26.48 -6.97
N GLY A 90 -23.31 -27.52 -7.36
CA GLY A 90 -21.85 -27.59 -7.21
C GLY A 90 -21.04 -26.72 -8.19
N SER A 91 -21.71 -26.04 -9.13
CA SER A 91 -21.09 -25.18 -10.15
C SER A 91 -21.15 -23.70 -9.81
N GLY A 92 -21.75 -23.31 -8.68
CA GLY A 92 -21.77 -21.91 -8.25
C GLY A 92 -22.57 -21.70 -6.97
N GLN A 93 -22.27 -20.62 -6.25
CA GLN A 93 -22.91 -20.33 -4.97
C GLN A 93 -22.88 -18.83 -4.65
N TRP A 94 -23.76 -18.42 -3.74
CA TRP A 94 -23.68 -17.10 -3.11
C TRP A 94 -22.54 -17.07 -2.10
N VAL A 95 -21.79 -15.99 -2.10
CA VAL A 95 -20.72 -15.70 -1.15
C VAL A 95 -21.05 -14.37 -0.48
N LYS A 96 -21.02 -14.35 0.84
CA LYS A 96 -21.21 -13.16 1.66
C LYS A 96 -19.85 -12.52 1.95
N ILE A 97 -19.76 -11.21 1.79
CA ILE A 97 -18.64 -10.43 2.31
C ILE A 97 -18.94 -10.21 3.80
N ASP A 98 -18.09 -10.73 4.68
CA ASP A 98 -18.31 -10.70 6.13
C ASP A 98 -17.97 -9.34 6.75
N LYS A 99 -18.64 -8.30 6.22
CA LYS A 99 -18.54 -6.91 6.65
C LYS A 99 -19.94 -6.35 6.80
N ASP A 100 -20.29 -5.91 8.00
CA ASP A 100 -21.55 -5.20 8.22
C ASP A 100 -21.45 -3.81 7.56
N LEU A 101 -22.31 -3.56 6.58
CA LEU A 101 -22.34 -2.29 5.84
C LEU A 101 -22.64 -1.09 6.77
N ALA A 102 -23.22 -1.34 7.93
CA ALA A 102 -23.49 -0.36 8.97
C ALA A 102 -22.34 -0.20 10.01
N LEU A 103 -21.24 -0.96 9.89
CA LEU A 103 -20.13 -1.00 10.86
C LEU A 103 -20.59 -1.06 12.33
N GLY A 104 -21.57 -1.92 12.62
CA GLY A 104 -22.09 -2.15 13.96
C GLY A 104 -22.87 -1.00 14.58
N SER A 105 -23.24 0.03 13.82
CA SER A 105 -24.06 1.16 14.31
C SER A 105 -25.49 0.74 14.72
N SER A 106 -25.97 -0.39 14.19
CA SER A 106 -27.31 -0.91 14.43
C SER A 106 -27.27 -2.09 15.41
N TRP A 107 -28.03 -1.97 16.50
CA TRP A 107 -28.06 -2.96 17.58
C TRP A 107 -29.00 -4.16 17.31
N TYR A 108 -29.92 -4.07 16.33
CA TYR A 108 -30.95 -5.08 16.05
C TYR A 108 -30.84 -5.74 14.67
N ARG A 109 -30.07 -5.15 13.75
CA ARG A 109 -29.94 -5.61 12.36
C ARG A 109 -28.56 -5.28 11.80
N LYS A 110 -27.92 -6.25 11.16
CA LYS A 110 -26.74 -6.06 10.30
C LYS A 110 -27.16 -6.16 8.84
N GLU A 111 -26.39 -5.59 7.94
CA GLU A 111 -26.64 -5.64 6.50
C GLU A 111 -25.37 -6.05 5.78
N TYR A 112 -25.46 -7.05 4.89
CA TYR A 112 -24.30 -7.65 4.24
C TYR A 112 -24.39 -7.60 2.73
N PHE A 113 -23.25 -7.37 2.08
CA PHE A 113 -23.10 -7.51 0.64
C PHE A 113 -22.77 -8.95 0.28
N SER A 114 -23.47 -9.51 -0.70
CA SER A 114 -23.23 -10.85 -1.23
C SER A 114 -23.09 -10.82 -2.74
N TYR A 115 -22.30 -11.73 -3.30
CA TYR A 115 -22.16 -11.93 -4.73
C TYR A 115 -22.29 -13.41 -5.09
N LYS A 116 -22.80 -13.70 -6.29
CA LYS A 116 -22.96 -15.05 -6.79
C LYS A 116 -21.82 -15.38 -7.74
N LYS A 117 -21.03 -16.39 -7.40
CA LYS A 117 -19.97 -16.93 -8.26
C LYS A 117 -20.47 -18.12 -9.07
N ALA A 118 -20.04 -18.24 -10.31
CA ALA A 118 -20.37 -19.34 -11.22
C ALA A 118 -19.11 -19.82 -11.95
N LYS A 119 -18.94 -21.14 -12.04
CA LYS A 119 -17.92 -21.77 -12.90
C LYS A 119 -18.29 -21.58 -14.38
N LYS A 120 -17.30 -21.56 -15.26
CA LYS A 120 -17.51 -21.51 -16.72
C LYS A 120 -18.48 -22.57 -17.25
N GLU A 121 -18.44 -23.79 -16.71
CA GLU A 121 -19.38 -24.87 -17.07
C GLU A 121 -20.85 -24.48 -16.85
N ALA A 122 -21.15 -23.79 -15.74
CA ALA A 122 -22.51 -23.30 -15.47
C ALA A 122 -22.95 -22.25 -16.49
N LEU A 123 -22.01 -21.43 -16.97
CA LEU A 123 -22.24 -20.48 -18.06
C LEU A 123 -22.42 -21.19 -19.41
N GLU A 124 -21.95 -22.43 -19.57
CA GLU A 124 -22.20 -23.27 -20.76
C GLU A 124 -23.50 -24.09 -20.64
N GLY A 125 -24.29 -23.89 -19.58
CA GLY A 125 -25.52 -24.64 -19.31
C GLY A 125 -25.29 -26.02 -18.68
N LYS A 126 -24.06 -26.34 -18.25
CA LYS A 126 -23.72 -27.58 -17.54
C LYS A 126 -23.64 -27.28 -16.04
N VAL A 127 -24.56 -27.85 -15.27
CA VAL A 127 -24.59 -27.66 -13.81
C VAL A 127 -24.33 -29.00 -13.13
N ALA A 128 -23.31 -29.04 -12.27
CA ALA A 128 -22.97 -30.21 -11.48
C ALA A 128 -23.98 -30.36 -10.34
N VAL A 129 -24.85 -31.35 -10.46
CA VAL A 129 -25.85 -31.72 -9.45
C VAL A 129 -25.22 -32.80 -8.58
N ASP A 130 -25.21 -32.59 -7.26
CA ASP A 130 -24.67 -33.56 -6.31
C ASP A 130 -25.64 -34.75 -6.17
N ASP A 131 -25.12 -35.98 -6.09
CA ASP A 131 -25.88 -37.24 -6.20
C ASP A 131 -26.96 -37.41 -5.11
N THR A 132 -26.90 -36.61 -4.04
CA THR A 132 -27.87 -36.59 -2.95
C THR A 132 -29.14 -35.79 -3.27
N SER A 133 -29.13 -34.96 -4.31
CA SER A 133 -30.26 -34.12 -4.71
C SER A 133 -31.13 -34.81 -5.78
N LYS A 134 -32.17 -35.53 -5.32
CA LYS A 134 -33.18 -36.16 -6.18
C LYS A 134 -34.13 -35.15 -6.85
N GLU A 135 -33.60 -34.17 -7.58
CA GLU A 135 -34.41 -33.37 -8.49
C GLU A 135 -33.99 -33.62 -9.93
N LYS A 136 -34.97 -34.06 -10.72
CA LYS A 136 -34.85 -34.35 -12.16
C LYS A 136 -34.15 -33.18 -12.86
N THR A 137 -33.16 -33.50 -13.69
CA THR A 137 -32.57 -32.62 -14.69
C THR A 137 -33.67 -31.94 -15.49
N GLN A 138 -34.05 -30.73 -15.09
CA GLN A 138 -34.85 -29.87 -15.93
C GLN A 138 -33.88 -29.35 -16.99
N LYS A 139 -33.94 -29.93 -18.21
CA LYS A 139 -33.34 -29.32 -19.40
C LYS A 139 -33.85 -27.88 -19.45
N ARG A 140 -33.02 -26.91 -19.09
CA ARG A 140 -33.33 -25.50 -19.27
C ARG A 140 -33.37 -25.26 -20.78
N GLY A 141 -34.58 -24.95 -21.26
CA GLY A 141 -34.84 -24.59 -22.64
C GLY A 141 -34.06 -23.37 -23.08
N GLU A 142 -33.85 -23.32 -24.39
CA GLU A 142 -33.26 -22.27 -25.20
C GLU A 142 -33.66 -20.86 -24.73
N ASP A 143 -32.75 -20.17 -24.06
CA ASP A 143 -32.72 -18.71 -24.00
C ASP A 143 -31.25 -18.32 -23.98
N GLN A 144 -30.71 -18.00 -25.16
CA GLN A 144 -29.31 -17.60 -25.41
C GLN A 144 -28.85 -16.34 -24.63
N LYS A 145 -29.70 -15.76 -23.76
CA LYS A 145 -29.40 -14.57 -22.93
C LYS A 145 -28.83 -14.88 -21.53
N LYS A 146 -28.64 -16.14 -21.14
CA LYS A 146 -28.33 -16.52 -19.74
C LYS A 146 -26.85 -16.79 -19.42
N ASN A 147 -25.94 -16.57 -20.37
CA ASN A 147 -24.50 -16.86 -20.21
C ASN A 147 -23.66 -15.60 -19.93
N GLN A 148 -24.30 -14.55 -19.42
CA GLN A 148 -23.64 -13.27 -19.16
C GLN A 148 -23.07 -13.20 -17.75
N VAL A 149 -21.91 -12.57 -17.64
CA VAL A 149 -21.24 -12.28 -16.36
C VAL A 149 -21.21 -10.78 -16.13
N ILE A 150 -20.99 -10.36 -14.90
CA ILE A 150 -20.76 -8.95 -14.60
C ILE A 150 -19.37 -8.58 -15.12
N VAL A 151 -19.30 -7.61 -16.03
CA VAL A 151 -18.05 -7.07 -16.60
C VAL A 151 -17.72 -5.67 -16.07
N ASP A 152 -18.70 -4.99 -15.48
CA ASP A 152 -18.46 -3.73 -14.78
C ASP A 152 -19.55 -3.43 -13.74
N ILE A 153 -19.21 -2.57 -12.79
CA ILE A 153 -20.12 -2.05 -11.78
C ILE A 153 -19.96 -0.53 -11.72
N ALA A 154 -21.07 0.19 -11.60
CA ALA A 154 -21.10 1.63 -11.36
C ALA A 154 -22.09 1.95 -10.23
N ILE A 155 -21.80 3.00 -9.47
CA ILE A 155 -22.64 3.47 -8.37
C ILE A 155 -23.17 4.87 -8.69
N SER A 156 -24.47 5.07 -8.53
CA SER A 156 -25.09 6.40 -8.66
C SER A 156 -24.64 7.30 -7.52
N ASN A 157 -24.21 8.51 -7.85
CA ASN A 157 -23.97 9.60 -6.91
C ASN A 157 -25.00 10.71 -7.10
N PRO A 158 -26.03 10.81 -6.25
CA PRO A 158 -27.11 11.79 -6.41
C PRO A 158 -26.64 13.24 -6.46
N LEU A 159 -25.53 13.60 -5.79
CA LEU A 159 -25.01 14.98 -5.77
C LEU A 159 -24.44 15.40 -7.13
N ILE A 160 -24.03 14.43 -7.94
CA ILE A 160 -23.37 14.65 -9.24
C ILE A 160 -24.31 14.28 -10.38
N ASP A 161 -24.99 13.15 -10.28
CA ASP A 161 -25.82 12.58 -11.33
C ASP A 161 -27.14 13.34 -11.50
N ALA A 162 -27.73 13.85 -10.42
CA ALA A 162 -28.94 14.67 -10.50
C ALA A 162 -28.70 16.06 -11.10
N LYS A 163 -27.44 16.48 -11.24
CA LYS A 163 -27.07 17.72 -11.94
C LYS A 163 -27.07 17.57 -13.47
N VAL A 164 -27.18 16.35 -13.98
CA VAL A 164 -27.34 16.13 -15.43
C VAL A 164 -28.80 16.45 -15.80
N PRO A 165 -29.06 17.33 -16.79
CA PRO A 165 -30.41 17.63 -17.25
C PRO A 165 -31.20 16.35 -17.56
N ASP A 166 -32.47 16.31 -17.12
CA ASP A 166 -33.43 15.21 -17.31
C ASP A 166 -33.04 13.84 -16.69
N ASN A 167 -31.96 13.76 -15.89
CA ASN A 167 -31.50 12.53 -15.22
C ASN A 167 -32.05 12.36 -13.78
N ASP A 168 -32.98 13.21 -13.37
CA ASP A 168 -33.57 13.27 -12.02
C ASP A 168 -34.33 11.97 -11.64
N LYS A 169 -34.94 11.32 -12.63
CA LYS A 169 -35.73 10.08 -12.43
C LYS A 169 -34.88 8.82 -12.37
N LEU A 170 -34.00 8.61 -13.34
CA LEU A 170 -33.20 7.38 -13.44
C LEU A 170 -31.89 7.46 -12.64
N ARG A 171 -31.38 8.67 -12.37
CA ARG A 171 -30.13 8.92 -11.63
C ARG A 171 -28.98 8.05 -12.14
N ILE A 172 -28.84 7.99 -13.46
CA ILE A 172 -27.84 7.20 -14.14
C ILE A 172 -26.47 7.81 -13.83
N PRO A 173 -25.48 7.00 -13.40
CA PRO A 173 -24.11 7.45 -13.23
C PRO A 173 -23.60 8.16 -14.48
N ARG A 174 -22.98 9.34 -14.33
CA ARG A 174 -22.35 10.07 -15.46
C ARG A 174 -21.41 9.19 -16.29
N TYR A 175 -20.72 8.25 -15.65
CA TYR A 175 -19.86 7.27 -16.32
C TYR A 175 -20.63 6.41 -17.33
N ILE A 176 -21.80 5.89 -16.93
CA ILE A 176 -22.66 5.09 -17.83
C ILE A 176 -23.16 5.94 -18.98
N LEU A 177 -23.58 7.19 -18.73
CA LEU A 177 -24.01 8.09 -19.79
C LEU A 177 -22.88 8.32 -20.80
N LYS A 178 -21.68 8.70 -20.34
CA LYS A 178 -20.51 8.91 -21.21
C LYS A 178 -20.20 7.67 -22.05
N GLU A 179 -20.19 6.50 -21.44
CA GLU A 179 -19.95 5.24 -22.14
C GLU A 179 -21.04 4.96 -23.19
N PHE A 180 -22.31 5.06 -22.81
CA PHE A 180 -23.44 4.84 -23.71
C PHE A 180 -23.38 5.72 -24.96
N HIS A 181 -23.09 7.01 -24.77
CA HIS A 181 -23.02 7.97 -25.88
C HIS A 181 -21.75 7.83 -26.73
N SER A 182 -20.63 7.41 -26.13
CA SER A 182 -19.40 7.13 -26.89
C SER A 182 -19.54 5.98 -27.90
N MET A 183 -20.53 5.10 -27.70
CA MET A 183 -20.80 3.96 -28.58
C MET A 183 -21.88 4.25 -29.64
N LYS A 184 -22.56 5.41 -29.58
CA LYS A 184 -23.61 5.77 -30.55
C LYS A 184 -23.06 6.65 -31.68
N VAL A 185 -23.41 6.28 -32.90
CA VAL A 185 -23.31 7.16 -34.07
C VAL A 185 -24.66 7.86 -34.21
N TYR A 186 -24.66 9.19 -34.08
CA TYR A 186 -25.84 10.02 -34.31
C TYR A 186 -25.92 10.36 -35.79
N ASP A 187 -27.10 10.23 -36.40
CA ASP A 187 -27.31 10.76 -37.74
C ASP A 187 -27.28 12.31 -37.73
N ASP A 188 -27.07 12.91 -38.91
CA ASP A 188 -26.87 14.36 -39.04
C ASP A 188 -28.07 15.16 -38.50
N GLY A 189 -29.29 14.64 -38.65
CA GLY A 189 -30.50 15.30 -38.14
C GLY A 189 -30.61 15.25 -36.61
N HIS A 190 -30.25 14.13 -36.00
CA HIS A 190 -30.20 13.97 -34.54
C HIS A 190 -29.05 14.80 -33.95
N HIS A 191 -27.94 14.90 -34.66
CA HIS A 191 -26.82 15.76 -34.28
C HIS A 191 -27.23 17.24 -34.29
N GLU A 192 -27.90 17.71 -35.34
CA GLU A 192 -28.44 19.07 -35.42
C GLU A 192 -29.43 19.38 -34.29
N GLU A 193 -30.33 18.44 -33.95
CA GLU A 193 -31.27 18.61 -32.83
C GLU A 193 -30.55 18.73 -31.47
N LEU A 194 -29.50 17.94 -31.26
CA LEU A 194 -28.69 17.99 -30.04
C LEU A 194 -27.89 19.30 -29.94
N VAL A 195 -27.32 19.75 -31.06
CA VAL A 195 -26.62 21.03 -31.15
C VAL A 195 -27.57 22.20 -30.88
N GLU A 196 -28.78 22.18 -31.44
CA GLU A 196 -29.81 23.21 -31.18
C GLU A 196 -30.30 23.21 -29.73
N LYS A 197 -30.53 22.04 -29.11
CA LYS A 197 -30.86 21.94 -27.68
C LYS A 197 -29.72 22.45 -26.80
N GLN A 198 -28.46 22.20 -27.19
CA GLN A 198 -27.29 22.69 -26.47
C GLN A 198 -27.14 24.22 -26.58
N LYS A 199 -27.39 24.79 -27.77
CA LYS A 199 -27.48 26.25 -27.97
C LYS A 199 -28.60 26.87 -27.13
N ALA A 200 -29.75 26.19 -27.01
CA ALA A 200 -30.88 26.66 -26.21
C ALA A 200 -30.60 26.64 -24.69
N ASN A 201 -29.77 25.70 -24.22
CA ASN A 201 -29.35 25.60 -22.81
C ASN A 201 -28.21 26.56 -22.46
N MET A 202 -27.35 26.92 -23.42
CA MET A 202 -26.29 27.94 -23.26
C MET A 202 -26.79 29.35 -23.61
N LYS A 203 -27.83 29.83 -22.93
CA LYS A 203 -28.30 31.22 -23.09
C LYS A 203 -27.21 32.22 -22.67
N GLY A 204 -26.36 32.63 -23.60
CA GLY A 204 -25.45 33.76 -23.42
C GLY A 204 -24.19 33.78 -24.29
N GLU A 205 -23.71 32.65 -24.80
CA GLU A 205 -22.44 32.61 -25.54
C GLU A 205 -22.63 32.19 -27.00
N THR A 206 -22.22 33.08 -27.90
CA THR A 206 -22.27 32.87 -29.36
C THR A 206 -21.06 32.04 -29.78
N LEU A 207 -21.26 30.76 -30.09
CA LEU A 207 -20.25 29.96 -30.76
C LEU A 207 -20.42 30.08 -32.28
N GLN A 208 -19.39 30.58 -32.97
CA GLN A 208 -19.28 30.43 -34.43
C GLN A 208 -19.06 28.95 -34.74
N ALA A 209 -20.08 28.28 -35.28
CA ALA A 209 -19.92 26.93 -35.82
C ALA A 209 -19.12 27.01 -37.14
N LEU A 210 -18.01 26.27 -37.21
CA LEU A 210 -17.29 26.03 -38.47
C LEU A 210 -18.00 24.93 -39.26
N THR A 211 -18.26 25.18 -40.53
CA THR A 211 -18.87 24.20 -41.45
C THR A 211 -17.90 23.04 -41.76
N VAL A 212 -18.47 21.89 -42.11
CA VAL A 212 -17.80 20.59 -42.39
C VAL A 212 -16.57 20.70 -43.32
N ASP A 213 -16.58 21.67 -44.24
CA ASP A 213 -15.48 21.88 -45.19
C ASP A 213 -14.18 22.36 -44.54
N LYS A 214 -14.26 23.12 -43.43
CA LYS A 214 -13.05 23.59 -42.72
C LYS A 214 -12.45 22.52 -41.81
N ASP A 215 -13.28 21.59 -41.32
CA ASP A 215 -12.89 20.48 -40.44
C ASP A 215 -12.14 19.37 -41.19
N ASN A 216 -12.51 19.11 -42.45
CA ASN A 216 -11.73 18.26 -43.35
C ASN A 216 -10.35 18.85 -43.66
N SER A 217 -10.23 20.18 -43.76
CA SER A 217 -8.94 20.84 -43.98
C SER A 217 -8.05 20.80 -42.73
N ALA A 218 -8.65 20.89 -41.53
CA ALA A 218 -7.95 20.80 -40.26
C ALA A 218 -7.50 19.36 -39.96
N SER A 219 -8.38 18.38 -40.20
CA SER A 219 -8.07 16.94 -40.06
C SER A 219 -7.01 16.49 -41.06
N ASN A 220 -7.04 16.98 -42.30
CA ASN A 220 -5.96 16.71 -43.26
C ASN A 220 -4.64 17.38 -42.86
N LYS A 221 -4.66 18.59 -42.31
CA LYS A 221 -3.44 19.24 -41.79
C LYS A 221 -2.86 18.48 -40.59
N ILE A 222 -3.70 17.97 -39.68
CA ILE A 222 -3.27 17.16 -38.54
C ILE A 222 -2.71 15.82 -39.02
N LYS A 223 -3.34 15.17 -40.01
CA LYS A 223 -2.86 13.91 -40.57
C LYS A 223 -1.52 14.06 -41.30
N ILE A 224 -1.37 15.13 -42.09
CA ILE A 224 -0.10 15.46 -42.77
C ILE A 224 0.99 15.75 -41.72
N LYS A 225 0.67 16.47 -40.64
CA LYS A 225 1.62 16.77 -39.59
C LYS A 225 2.01 15.54 -38.77
N LEU A 226 1.05 14.65 -38.48
CA LEU A 226 1.31 13.37 -37.81
C LEU A 226 2.17 12.43 -38.67
N GLU A 227 1.93 12.39 -39.98
CA GLU A 227 2.78 11.64 -40.92
C GLU A 227 4.20 12.24 -41.00
N GLN A 228 4.33 13.57 -40.98
CA GLN A 228 5.63 14.26 -40.92
C GLN A 228 6.36 14.01 -39.59
N ASP A 229 5.64 14.01 -38.46
CA ASP A 229 6.19 13.76 -37.13
C ASP A 229 6.58 12.28 -36.96
N ILE A 230 5.83 11.34 -37.54
CA ILE A 230 6.18 9.91 -37.62
C ILE A 230 7.41 9.70 -38.51
N LEU A 231 7.50 10.39 -39.64
CA LEU A 231 8.69 10.35 -40.50
C LEU A 231 9.92 10.94 -39.81
N ALA A 232 9.75 12.03 -39.05
CA ALA A 232 10.82 12.63 -38.24
C ALA A 232 11.27 11.72 -37.09
N ALA A 233 10.34 11.07 -36.39
CA ALA A 233 10.62 10.11 -35.32
C ALA A 233 11.32 8.85 -35.84
N ASN A 234 10.92 8.33 -37.01
CA ASN A 234 11.58 7.19 -37.66
C ASN A 234 12.99 7.55 -38.18
N SER A 235 13.20 8.81 -38.57
CA SER A 235 14.51 9.33 -38.97
C SER A 235 15.45 9.52 -37.77
N ALA A 236 14.90 9.89 -36.60
CA ALA A 236 15.63 10.00 -35.34
C ALA A 236 16.03 8.62 -34.79
N ASN A 237 15.15 7.61 -34.88
CA ASN A 237 15.49 6.23 -34.50
C ASN A 237 16.55 5.60 -35.42
N LYS A 238 16.52 5.88 -36.74
CA LYS A 238 17.58 5.45 -37.67
C LYS A 238 18.94 6.12 -37.44
N LYS A 239 18.98 7.29 -36.78
CA LYS A 239 20.24 7.92 -36.34
C LYS A 239 20.77 7.27 -35.06
N ASN A 240 19.91 6.94 -34.11
CA ASN A 240 20.30 6.25 -32.87
C ASN A 240 20.74 4.79 -33.11
N ASP A 241 20.24 4.12 -34.15
CA ASP A 241 20.69 2.76 -34.52
C ASP A 241 22.04 2.77 -35.25
N LYS A 242 22.41 3.85 -35.95
CA LYS A 242 23.74 4.00 -36.57
C LYS A 242 24.83 4.45 -35.58
N GLU A 243 24.45 5.04 -34.46
CA GLU A 243 25.38 5.49 -33.41
C GLU A 243 25.70 4.35 -32.40
N ASN A 244 24.87 3.31 -32.34
CA ASN A 244 25.11 2.11 -31.52
C ASN A 244 25.86 0.97 -32.24
N ASP A 245 26.01 1.02 -33.57
CA ASP A 245 26.84 0.08 -34.35
C ASP A 245 28.29 0.56 -34.55
N LEU A 246 28.64 1.78 -34.09
CA LEU A 246 30.00 2.34 -34.16
C LEU A 246 30.77 2.33 -32.82
N ILE A 247 30.19 1.74 -31.76
CA ILE A 247 30.87 1.53 -30.47
C ILE A 247 30.79 0.05 -30.12
N LYS A 248 31.33 -0.80 -31.01
CA LYS A 248 31.54 -2.23 -30.75
C LYS A 248 32.51 -2.90 -31.70
N ILE A 249 33.59 -2.22 -32.10
CA ILE A 249 34.79 -2.90 -32.60
C ILE A 249 35.99 -2.11 -32.08
N GLU A 250 36.75 -2.75 -31.19
CA GLU A 250 38.16 -2.54 -30.82
C GLU A 250 38.33 -2.62 -29.29
N GLU A 251 38.53 -3.84 -28.80
CA GLU A 251 39.79 -4.22 -28.13
C GLU A 251 39.76 -5.71 -27.72
N GLY A 252 40.76 -6.45 -28.20
CA GLY A 252 41.01 -7.85 -27.86
C GLY A 252 41.86 -8.55 -28.93
N GLY A 253 43.19 -8.39 -28.88
CA GLY A 253 44.12 -9.11 -29.75
C GLY A 253 45.60 -8.72 -29.55
N GLU A 254 46.31 -9.57 -28.82
CA GLU A 254 47.72 -9.57 -28.41
C GLU A 254 48.82 -9.34 -29.48
N ALA A 255 49.98 -8.91 -28.92
CA ALA A 255 51.36 -9.33 -29.21
C ALA A 255 52.24 -8.57 -30.23
N ASP A 256 53.30 -8.01 -29.61
CA ASP A 256 54.72 -8.15 -29.95
C ASP A 256 55.48 -7.16 -30.86
N GLU A 257 56.53 -6.65 -30.20
CA GLU A 257 57.89 -6.30 -30.64
C GLU A 257 58.22 -4.98 -31.35
N LYS A 258 59.03 -4.21 -30.60
CA LYS A 258 60.28 -3.53 -31.00
C LYS A 258 60.17 -2.41 -32.05
N SER A 259 60.47 -1.18 -31.65
CA SER A 259 61.86 -0.70 -31.49
C SER A 259 61.93 0.82 -31.32
N LYS A 260 62.81 1.21 -30.39
CA LYS A 260 63.82 2.28 -30.46
C LYS A 260 63.43 3.76 -30.59
N ASP A 261 63.95 4.46 -29.58
CA ASP A 261 64.79 5.66 -29.63
C ASP A 261 64.15 7.05 -29.71
N GLU A 262 64.26 7.68 -28.54
CA GLU A 262 65.06 8.89 -28.29
C GLU A 262 64.41 10.27 -28.35
N THR A 263 64.72 10.99 -27.25
CA THR A 263 64.99 12.44 -27.14
C THR A 263 63.81 13.42 -27.25
N GLU A 264 63.73 14.53 -26.52
CA GLU A 264 64.31 15.05 -25.28
C GLU A 264 63.64 16.43 -25.07
N LEU A 265 63.67 16.96 -23.83
CA LEU A 265 63.80 18.40 -23.53
C LEU A 265 62.66 19.39 -23.85
N LYS A 266 61.95 19.86 -22.81
CA LYS A 266 62.22 21.17 -22.11
C LYS A 266 60.98 21.74 -21.39
N THR A 267 61.06 21.82 -20.06
CA THR A 267 60.59 22.94 -19.23
C THR A 267 61.63 24.10 -19.31
N PRO A 268 61.49 25.32 -18.72
CA PRO A 268 60.75 25.67 -17.47
C PRO A 268 60.18 27.12 -17.34
N ASN A 269 59.69 27.40 -16.12
CA ASN A 269 59.70 28.69 -15.36
C ASN A 269 58.58 29.73 -15.64
N LYS A 270 58.05 30.52 -14.68
CA LYS A 270 58.28 30.72 -13.22
C LYS A 270 57.22 31.70 -12.64
N LYS A 271 57.08 31.65 -11.30
CA LYS A 271 56.89 32.75 -10.32
C LYS A 271 55.48 33.31 -9.93
N LYS A 272 55.14 32.98 -8.67
CA LYS A 272 54.49 33.72 -7.54
C LYS A 272 55.21 35.08 -7.20
N PRO A 273 54.87 35.90 -6.15
CA PRO A 273 53.96 35.74 -4.97
C PRO A 273 53.19 37.02 -4.48
N GLU A 274 52.61 36.91 -3.26
CA GLU A 274 52.35 37.90 -2.16
C GLU A 274 50.85 38.16 -1.85
N GLU A 275 50.22 37.78 -0.72
CA GLU A 275 50.42 37.86 0.77
C GLU A 275 50.07 39.23 1.42
N ASN A 276 48.96 39.31 2.17
CA ASN A 276 48.92 39.52 3.64
C ASN A 276 47.56 40.03 4.19
N ASP A 277 46.97 39.18 5.04
CA ASP A 277 46.74 39.36 6.50
C ASP A 277 46.03 40.61 7.06
N THR A 278 44.97 40.40 7.87
CA THR A 278 44.97 40.70 9.33
C THR A 278 43.66 40.33 10.04
N GLN A 279 43.82 39.70 11.21
CA GLN A 279 42.85 39.46 12.29
C GLN A 279 42.67 40.71 13.17
N ASP A 280 41.54 40.87 13.88
CA ASP A 280 41.45 40.70 15.36
C ASP A 280 40.12 41.21 16.00
N LYS A 281 39.54 40.33 16.82
CA LYS A 281 39.07 40.45 18.23
C LYS A 281 37.87 41.30 18.75
N GLU A 282 37.31 40.66 19.80
CA GLU A 282 36.57 41.11 21.01
C GLU A 282 35.04 41.33 20.92
N LYS A 283 34.13 40.54 21.53
CA LYS A 283 33.90 40.00 22.91
C LYS A 283 33.08 40.99 23.79
N ILE A 284 32.08 40.44 24.50
CA ILE A 284 31.49 40.86 25.80
C ILE A 284 29.96 41.16 25.84
N LYS A 285 29.23 40.16 26.37
CA LYS A 285 28.32 40.13 27.54
C LYS A 285 26.84 40.57 27.53
N ASP A 286 26.07 39.62 28.07
CA ASP A 286 25.14 39.65 29.23
C ASP A 286 23.66 40.07 29.07
N ASP A 287 22.84 39.13 29.56
CA ASP A 287 21.69 39.27 30.46
C ASP A 287 20.23 39.41 29.95
N ALA A 288 19.54 38.26 30.11
CA ALA A 288 18.50 38.03 31.13
C ALA A 288 17.01 38.35 30.85
N LYS A 289 16.25 37.25 30.95
CA LYS A 289 15.04 37.03 31.79
C LYS A 289 13.76 37.87 31.55
N ALA A 290 12.76 37.08 31.12
CA ALA A 290 11.57 36.72 31.90
C ALA A 290 10.30 37.60 31.86
N ALA A 291 9.21 36.86 31.65
CA ALA A 291 7.95 36.87 32.38
C ALA A 291 6.77 37.71 31.82
N LYS A 292 5.73 36.91 31.50
CA LYS A 292 4.36 36.99 32.02
C LYS A 292 3.33 37.91 31.33
N ASN A 293 2.33 37.21 30.81
CA ASN A 293 0.92 37.24 31.22
C ASN A 293 -0.12 38.10 30.49
N ASP A 294 -1.25 37.42 30.33
CA ASP A 294 -2.65 37.85 30.43
C ASP A 294 -3.39 38.35 29.18
N ASN A 295 -4.17 37.41 28.62
CA ASN A 295 -5.63 37.43 28.57
C ASN A 295 -6.33 38.79 28.37
N LYS A 296 -7.10 38.91 27.28
CA LYS A 296 -8.58 39.06 27.35
C LYS A 296 -9.26 39.03 25.98
N GLU A 297 -10.34 38.26 25.93
CA GLU A 297 -11.41 38.30 24.93
C GLU A 297 -12.11 39.68 24.84
N LYS A 298 -12.60 40.03 23.64
CA LYS A 298 -13.98 40.55 23.37
C LYS A 298 -14.23 40.79 21.87
N VAL A 299 -14.96 39.87 21.24
CA VAL A 299 -16.30 40.01 20.62
C VAL A 299 -16.71 41.37 19.99
N VAL A 300 -17.00 41.31 18.66
CA VAL A 300 -18.05 42.04 17.85
C VAL A 300 -17.70 43.50 17.45
N ASP A 301 -17.89 44.03 16.23
CA ASP A 301 -18.92 43.86 15.20
C ASP A 301 -18.46 44.30 13.78
N LYS A 302 -19.24 43.94 12.75
CA LYS A 302 -19.15 44.39 11.35
C LYS A 302 -19.34 45.91 11.18
N LYS A 303 -18.65 46.52 10.19
CA LYS A 303 -19.29 47.36 9.16
C LYS A 303 -18.35 47.72 7.99
N THR A 304 -18.94 47.60 6.82
CA THR A 304 -18.55 48.00 5.47
C THR A 304 -18.46 49.51 5.32
N GLU A 305 -17.51 50.03 4.52
CA GLU A 305 -17.69 51.20 3.64
C GLU A 305 -16.51 51.39 2.66
N GLN A 306 -16.73 52.24 1.66
CA GLN A 306 -16.21 52.20 0.29
C GLN A 306 -14.98 53.11 0.03
N LYS A 307 -14.14 52.71 -0.96
CA LYS A 307 -13.39 53.47 -2.03
C LYS A 307 -12.58 54.75 -1.65
N PRO A 308 -11.47 55.13 -2.35
CA PRO A 308 -11.37 55.22 -3.83
C PRO A 308 -9.99 54.96 -4.50
N LYS A 309 -10.00 55.06 -5.84
CA LYS A 309 -8.86 54.99 -6.80
C LYS A 309 -7.94 56.22 -6.75
N LYS A 310 -6.64 56.08 -7.13
CA LYS A 310 -5.89 56.98 -8.05
C LYS A 310 -4.45 56.47 -8.36
N ASP A 311 -4.29 55.87 -9.53
CA ASP A 311 -3.38 56.17 -10.65
C ASP A 311 -2.19 57.18 -10.54
N ILE A 312 -1.03 56.73 -11.06
CA ILE A 312 -0.06 57.35 -12.03
C ILE A 312 1.43 57.56 -11.61
N ASN A 313 2.28 56.86 -12.39
CA ASN A 313 3.64 57.06 -12.95
C ASN A 313 4.85 57.50 -12.10
N VAL A 314 6.02 56.88 -12.38
CA VAL A 314 7.14 57.50 -13.13
C VAL A 314 7.98 56.42 -13.85
N ASP A 315 8.38 56.78 -15.07
CA ASP A 315 9.16 56.10 -16.11
C ASP A 315 10.67 55.93 -15.85
N VAL A 316 11.29 55.02 -16.63
CA VAL A 316 12.43 55.22 -17.58
C VAL A 316 13.44 54.07 -17.55
N ILE A 317 13.70 53.62 -18.77
CA ILE A 317 14.44 52.48 -19.30
C ILE A 317 15.91 52.85 -19.54
N GLU A 318 16.83 51.89 -19.39
CA GLU A 318 17.97 51.72 -20.30
C GLU A 318 18.20 50.23 -20.60
N ASP A 319 18.20 49.92 -21.91
CA ASP A 319 18.34 48.62 -22.57
C ASP A 319 19.82 48.19 -22.67
N GLU A 320 20.11 46.88 -22.62
CA GLU A 320 20.44 46.11 -23.84
C GLU A 320 20.63 44.60 -23.58
N ASP A 321 20.11 43.83 -24.55
CA ASP A 321 20.44 42.45 -24.93
C ASP A 321 19.90 41.24 -24.14
N LYS A 322 18.68 40.82 -24.48
CA LYS A 322 18.46 39.55 -25.24
C LYS A 322 17.02 39.36 -25.75
N ASN A 323 16.93 39.28 -27.08
CA ASN A 323 15.99 38.51 -27.91
C ASN A 323 14.49 38.85 -27.96
N LYS A 324 14.20 39.67 -28.97
CA LYS A 324 13.01 39.75 -29.83
C LYS A 324 12.32 38.38 -30.08
N ARG A 325 11.06 38.26 -29.67
CA ARG A 325 9.86 38.16 -30.54
C ARG A 325 8.64 37.79 -29.69
N GLU A 326 8.05 38.79 -29.05
CA GLU A 326 6.60 38.82 -28.82
C GLU A 326 5.98 39.63 -29.97
N ILE A 327 4.98 39.03 -30.63
CA ILE A 327 3.73 39.65 -31.05
C ILE A 327 2.80 38.50 -31.46
N LEU A 328 1.64 38.47 -30.81
CA LEU A 328 0.35 37.89 -31.22
C LEU A 328 0.36 36.42 -31.64
N TYR A 329 -0.16 35.55 -30.77
CA TYR A 329 -1.48 34.93 -30.93
C TYR A 329 -1.88 34.37 -29.56
N GLU A 330 -2.89 34.97 -28.93
CA GLU A 330 -3.75 34.22 -28.01
C GLU A 330 -4.16 32.95 -28.76
N ARG A 331 -3.63 31.81 -28.33
CA ARG A 331 -4.22 30.53 -28.69
C ARG A 331 -5.48 30.42 -27.85
N ASP A 332 -6.62 30.67 -28.47
CA ASP A 332 -7.84 29.99 -28.05
C ASP A 332 -7.49 28.52 -27.94
N THR A 333 -7.52 28.00 -26.73
CA THR A 333 -7.43 26.56 -26.49
C THR A 333 -8.61 25.93 -27.21
N GLU A 334 -8.36 25.37 -28.39
CA GLU A 334 -9.31 24.50 -29.09
C GLU A 334 -9.71 23.39 -28.12
N THR A 335 -10.91 23.50 -27.56
CA THR A 335 -11.57 22.40 -26.88
C THR A 335 -11.80 21.33 -27.93
N SER A 336 -10.97 20.28 -27.92
CA SER A 336 -11.25 19.07 -28.68
C SER A 336 -12.71 18.67 -28.41
N ARG A 337 -13.41 18.10 -29.40
CA ARG A 337 -14.82 17.64 -29.30
C ARG A 337 -15.14 16.80 -28.05
N HIS A 338 -14.13 16.32 -27.33
CA HIS A 338 -14.24 15.54 -26.10
C HIS A 338 -14.42 16.39 -24.82
N ASN A 339 -14.24 17.72 -24.91
CA ASN A 339 -14.36 18.67 -23.78
C ASN A 339 -15.61 19.56 -23.85
N LEU A 340 -16.49 19.34 -24.81
CA LEU A 340 -17.82 19.98 -24.79
C LEU A 340 -18.65 19.35 -23.68
N GLU A 341 -19.28 20.16 -22.83
CA GLU A 341 -20.39 19.73 -21.97
C GLU A 341 -21.58 19.37 -22.87
N VAL A 342 -21.49 18.25 -23.58
CA VAL A 342 -22.57 17.73 -24.42
C VAL A 342 -23.67 17.28 -23.47
N SER A 343 -24.82 17.98 -23.53
CA SER A 343 -26.06 17.55 -22.89
C SER A 343 -26.56 16.33 -23.64
N TYR A 344 -26.09 15.15 -23.24
CA TYR A 344 -26.54 13.92 -23.89
C TYR A 344 -27.99 13.61 -23.51
N PRO A 345 -28.82 13.13 -24.47
CA PRO A 345 -30.19 12.74 -24.17
C PRO A 345 -30.17 11.54 -23.22
N ILE A 346 -30.97 11.61 -22.15
CA ILE A 346 -31.02 10.53 -21.17
C ILE A 346 -31.62 9.27 -21.80
N PRO A 347 -30.86 8.16 -21.88
CA PRO A 347 -31.34 6.94 -22.53
C PRO A 347 -32.50 6.31 -21.76
N THR A 348 -33.38 5.60 -22.48
CA THR A 348 -34.43 4.84 -21.81
C THR A 348 -33.86 3.63 -21.07
N LYS A 349 -34.64 3.07 -20.15
CA LYS A 349 -34.24 1.85 -19.43
C LYS A 349 -33.98 0.69 -20.39
N GLU A 350 -34.78 0.57 -21.44
CA GLU A 350 -34.67 -0.45 -22.47
C GLU A 350 -33.38 -0.28 -23.27
N GLU A 351 -33.02 0.96 -23.62
CA GLU A 351 -31.75 1.26 -24.30
C GLU A 351 -30.54 0.94 -23.43
N LEU A 352 -30.58 1.27 -22.13
CA LEU A 352 -29.53 0.91 -21.18
C LEU A 352 -29.38 -0.62 -21.07
N VAL A 353 -30.48 -1.35 -20.94
CA VAL A 353 -30.47 -2.82 -20.90
C VAL A 353 -29.91 -3.39 -22.21
N ALA A 354 -30.26 -2.81 -23.36
CA ALA A 354 -29.70 -3.20 -24.65
C ALA A 354 -28.19 -2.93 -24.74
N SER A 355 -27.68 -1.89 -24.07
CA SER A 355 -26.23 -1.62 -23.93
C SER A 355 -25.53 -2.49 -22.88
N GLY A 356 -26.27 -3.40 -22.22
CA GLY A 356 -25.77 -4.31 -21.18
C GLY A 356 -25.85 -3.77 -19.76
N TRP A 357 -26.27 -2.53 -19.55
CA TRP A 357 -26.41 -1.92 -18.22
C TRP A 357 -27.80 -2.17 -17.63
N SER A 358 -27.84 -2.67 -16.40
CA SER A 358 -29.07 -2.84 -15.64
C SER A 358 -28.91 -2.27 -14.23
N TYR A 359 -29.92 -1.53 -13.78
CA TYR A 359 -30.04 -1.14 -12.37
C TYR A 359 -30.37 -2.37 -11.51
N LYS A 360 -29.71 -2.49 -10.35
CA LYS A 360 -29.95 -3.57 -9.37
C LYS A 360 -30.66 -3.05 -8.13
N SER A 361 -29.93 -2.40 -7.21
CA SER A 361 -30.44 -1.84 -5.95
C SER A 361 -29.39 -0.91 -5.33
N ASN A 362 -29.75 -0.11 -4.32
CA ASN A 362 -28.78 0.67 -3.52
C ASN A 362 -27.87 1.61 -4.34
N GLY A 363 -28.37 2.09 -5.48
CA GLY A 363 -27.59 2.89 -6.42
C GLY A 363 -26.66 2.09 -7.35
N ILE A 364 -26.65 0.76 -7.25
CA ILE A 364 -25.77 -0.12 -8.02
C ILE A 364 -26.35 -0.39 -9.40
N TRP A 365 -25.51 -0.17 -10.42
CA TRP A 365 -25.72 -0.56 -11.79
C TRP A 365 -24.70 -1.63 -12.17
N LEU A 366 -25.16 -2.66 -12.87
CA LEU A 366 -24.35 -3.80 -13.33
C LEU A 366 -24.29 -3.79 -14.84
N LYS A 367 -23.08 -3.94 -15.39
CA LYS A 367 -22.88 -4.20 -16.81
C LYS A 367 -22.69 -5.68 -17.03
N TYR A 368 -23.55 -6.27 -17.85
CA TYR A 368 -23.46 -7.67 -18.26
C TYR A 368 -22.73 -7.82 -19.59
N GLY A 369 -21.90 -8.85 -19.70
CA GLY A 369 -21.10 -9.12 -20.89
C GLY A 369 -20.60 -10.57 -20.94
N ASN A 370 -19.60 -10.81 -21.78
CA ASN A 370 -19.02 -12.13 -21.99
C ASN A 370 -18.05 -12.51 -20.85
N ALA A 371 -17.91 -13.82 -20.62
CA ALA A 371 -16.97 -14.39 -19.66
C ALA A 371 -15.53 -14.40 -20.20
N ASP A 372 -14.95 -13.22 -20.35
CA ASP A 372 -13.58 -13.01 -20.82
C ASP A 372 -12.69 -12.38 -19.73
N SER A 373 -11.48 -11.93 -20.11
CA SER A 373 -10.52 -11.33 -19.18
C SER A 373 -10.98 -10.03 -18.53
N ASN A 374 -12.03 -9.38 -19.05
CA ASN A 374 -12.61 -8.16 -18.49
C ASN A 374 -13.71 -8.44 -17.45
N ALA A 375 -14.10 -9.70 -17.28
CA ALA A 375 -15.11 -10.08 -16.32
C ALA A 375 -14.68 -9.74 -14.88
N VAL A 376 -15.66 -9.39 -14.05
CA VAL A 376 -15.50 -9.19 -12.63
C VAL A 376 -15.41 -10.56 -11.95
N THR A 377 -14.31 -10.79 -11.25
CA THR A 377 -14.00 -12.07 -10.59
C THR A 377 -13.84 -11.94 -9.07
N GLY A 378 -13.90 -10.72 -8.55
CA GLY A 378 -13.80 -10.43 -7.12
C GLY A 378 -14.52 -9.13 -6.79
N ILE A 379 -15.19 -9.11 -5.64
CA ILE A 379 -15.82 -7.92 -5.07
C ILE A 379 -15.44 -7.84 -3.60
N ASP A 380 -15.14 -6.63 -3.14
CA ASP A 380 -14.84 -6.30 -1.76
C ASP A 380 -15.50 -4.96 -1.39
N ILE A 381 -15.64 -4.69 -0.10
CA ILE A 381 -16.23 -3.46 0.44
C ILE A 381 -15.23 -2.78 1.35
N LEU A 382 -14.94 -1.50 1.09
CA LEU A 382 -14.04 -0.66 1.89
C LEU A 382 -14.80 0.56 2.42
N PHE A 383 -14.37 1.14 3.53
CA PHE A 383 -15.16 2.14 4.26
C PHE A 383 -14.43 3.46 4.46
N GLY A 384 -15.16 4.58 4.33
CA GLY A 384 -14.62 5.92 4.49
C GLY A 384 -14.23 6.59 3.18
N GLU A 385 -14.36 7.91 3.12
CA GLU A 385 -14.06 8.70 1.92
C GLU A 385 -12.59 8.60 1.49
N ASP A 386 -11.71 8.39 2.46
CA ASP A 386 -10.26 8.21 2.34
C ASP A 386 -9.84 6.77 2.05
N ALA A 387 -10.77 5.82 1.90
CA ALA A 387 -10.44 4.43 1.56
C ALA A 387 -9.60 4.33 0.28
N VAL A 388 -8.69 3.38 0.21
CA VAL A 388 -7.91 3.09 -1.00
C VAL A 388 -7.82 1.58 -1.16
N ASP A 389 -7.69 1.11 -2.40
CA ASP A 389 -7.40 -0.29 -2.68
C ASP A 389 -6.04 -0.37 -3.39
N PRO A 390 -4.97 -0.79 -2.70
CA PRO A 390 -3.63 -0.83 -3.26
C PRO A 390 -3.38 -2.10 -4.07
N ARG A 391 -4.33 -3.04 -4.14
CA ARG A 391 -4.17 -4.30 -4.85
C ARG A 391 -4.16 -4.04 -6.37
N PRO A 392 -3.13 -4.46 -7.12
CA PRO A 392 -3.12 -4.39 -8.58
C PRO A 392 -4.33 -5.13 -9.14
N ASN A 393 -4.88 -4.68 -10.28
CA ASN A 393 -6.10 -5.22 -10.91
C ASN A 393 -7.42 -5.12 -10.11
N TRP A 394 -7.38 -4.45 -8.96
CA TRP A 394 -8.57 -3.98 -8.26
C TRP A 394 -8.86 -2.51 -8.59
N ARG A 395 -10.14 -2.17 -8.66
CA ARG A 395 -10.64 -0.81 -8.84
C ARG A 395 -11.66 -0.49 -7.76
N LEU A 396 -11.30 0.43 -6.88
CA LEU A 396 -12.23 1.04 -5.94
C LEU A 396 -13.12 2.04 -6.69
N ILE A 397 -14.43 1.82 -6.66
CA ILE A 397 -15.42 2.67 -7.31
C ILE A 397 -15.65 3.89 -6.42
N LYS A 398 -14.94 4.98 -6.70
CA LYS A 398 -14.92 6.22 -5.90
C LYS A 398 -16.01 7.23 -6.30
N GLU A 399 -16.71 6.98 -7.39
CA GLU A 399 -17.72 7.87 -7.95
C GLU A 399 -18.90 8.08 -6.99
N GLY A 400 -19.22 7.09 -6.15
CA GLY A 400 -20.20 7.23 -5.08
C GLY A 400 -20.24 6.00 -4.16
N PRO A 401 -20.60 6.17 -2.88
CA PRO A 401 -20.76 5.05 -1.96
C PRO A 401 -22.10 4.34 -2.16
N LEU A 402 -22.22 3.14 -1.57
CA LEU A 402 -23.48 2.42 -1.49
C LEU A 402 -24.56 3.29 -0.84
N ARG A 403 -25.75 3.29 -1.45
CA ARG A 403 -26.89 4.09 -1.00
C ARG A 403 -27.89 3.24 -0.23
N GLU A 404 -28.76 3.91 0.52
CA GLU A 404 -29.85 3.25 1.26
C GLU A 404 -29.35 2.15 2.19
N VAL A 405 -28.09 2.26 2.63
CA VAL A 405 -27.51 1.40 3.65
C VAL A 405 -28.15 1.76 4.98
N SER A 406 -28.56 0.72 5.67
CA SER A 406 -29.30 0.79 6.91
C SER A 406 -28.44 1.35 8.06
N SER A 407 -28.88 2.44 8.69
CA SER A 407 -28.18 3.07 9.84
C SER A 407 -26.69 3.36 9.56
N PRO A 408 -26.34 4.26 8.64
CA PRO A 408 -24.94 4.45 8.25
C PRO A 408 -24.07 4.93 9.43
N SER A 409 -22.87 4.35 9.57
CA SER A 409 -21.89 4.61 10.65
C SER A 409 -21.19 5.98 10.57
N GLY A 410 -21.60 6.85 9.63
CA GLY A 410 -20.85 8.03 9.23
C GLY A 410 -19.59 7.72 8.40
N LYS A 411 -19.24 6.45 8.18
CA LYS A 411 -18.16 6.00 7.29
C LYS A 411 -18.79 5.28 6.09
N PRO A 412 -18.93 5.95 4.93
CA PRO A 412 -19.64 5.39 3.78
C PRO A 412 -18.93 4.16 3.22
N ALA A 413 -19.70 3.16 2.74
CA ALA A 413 -19.19 1.93 2.14
C ALA A 413 -19.00 2.09 0.62
N TYR A 414 -17.86 1.66 0.09
CA TYR A 414 -17.49 1.70 -1.32
C TYR A 414 -17.24 0.29 -1.84
N ILE A 415 -17.66 0.02 -3.07
CA ILE A 415 -17.37 -1.25 -3.75
C ILE A 415 -15.97 -1.18 -4.37
N SER A 416 -15.15 -2.19 -4.12
CA SER A 416 -13.95 -2.49 -4.91
C SER A 416 -14.16 -3.74 -5.74
N ILE A 417 -13.75 -3.71 -7.01
CA ILE A 417 -13.90 -4.84 -7.93
C ILE A 417 -12.57 -5.29 -8.50
N ARG A 418 -12.38 -6.59 -8.65
CA ARG A 418 -11.28 -7.18 -9.42
C ARG A 418 -11.75 -7.56 -10.81
N LYS A 419 -11.01 -7.14 -11.84
CA LYS A 419 -11.21 -7.62 -13.21
C LYS A 419 -10.12 -8.61 -13.60
N GLY A 420 -10.52 -9.67 -14.30
CA GLY A 420 -9.61 -10.74 -14.71
C GLY A 420 -9.16 -11.64 -13.54
N PRO A 421 -8.16 -12.51 -13.74
CA PRO A 421 -7.77 -13.50 -12.74
C PRO A 421 -7.15 -12.86 -11.49
N ARG A 422 -7.14 -13.60 -10.37
CA ARG A 422 -6.34 -13.24 -9.19
C ARG A 422 -4.86 -13.21 -9.57
N VAL A 423 -4.16 -12.15 -9.19
CA VAL A 423 -2.71 -12.04 -9.37
C VAL A 423 -2.02 -12.52 -8.10
N ASP A 424 -1.03 -13.39 -8.25
CA ASP A 424 -0.07 -13.71 -7.18
C ASP A 424 1.04 -12.66 -7.18
N TYR A 425 0.97 -11.72 -6.24
CA TYR A 425 1.93 -10.62 -6.16
C TYR A 425 3.32 -11.07 -5.70
N LYS A 426 3.44 -12.23 -5.01
CA LYS A 426 4.72 -12.74 -4.53
C LYS A 426 5.59 -13.28 -5.65
N LYS A 427 4.98 -13.77 -6.73
CA LYS A 427 5.70 -14.34 -7.88
C LYS A 427 6.68 -13.35 -8.52
N ASN A 428 6.43 -12.05 -8.42
CA ASN A 428 7.24 -11.00 -9.03
C ASN A 428 8.02 -10.16 -8.02
N THR A 429 8.11 -10.60 -6.75
CA THR A 429 8.87 -9.88 -5.73
C THR A 429 10.36 -10.20 -5.88
N ASN A 430 11.18 -9.17 -6.11
CA ASN A 430 12.63 -9.32 -6.17
C ASN A 430 13.22 -9.51 -4.76
N PRO A 431 14.29 -10.30 -4.61
CA PRO A 431 15.07 -10.34 -3.37
C PRO A 431 15.59 -8.94 -3.00
N LEU A 432 15.71 -8.67 -1.70
CA LEU A 432 16.40 -7.46 -1.21
C LEU A 432 17.87 -7.58 -1.55
N LYS A 433 18.47 -6.47 -2.00
CA LYS A 433 19.85 -6.46 -2.45
C LYS A 433 20.54 -5.16 -2.08
N ILE A 434 21.79 -5.25 -1.62
CA ILE A 434 22.65 -4.10 -1.39
C ILE A 434 22.91 -3.39 -2.73
N ASN A 435 22.90 -2.06 -2.70
CA ASN A 435 23.19 -1.26 -3.87
C ASN A 435 24.63 -1.45 -4.36
N LYS A 436 24.91 -1.03 -5.60
CA LYS A 436 26.23 -1.21 -6.22
C LYS A 436 27.35 -0.48 -5.47
N ASP A 437 27.02 0.56 -4.72
CA ASP A 437 27.94 1.34 -3.88
C ASP A 437 28.16 0.70 -2.49
N GLY A 438 27.53 -0.44 -2.19
CA GLY A 438 27.61 -1.12 -0.90
C GLY A 438 26.61 -0.60 0.14
N LYS A 439 25.72 0.32 -0.25
CA LYS A 439 24.76 0.93 0.67
C LYS A 439 23.39 0.27 0.64
N PHE A 440 22.68 0.37 1.76
CA PHE A 440 21.29 -0.04 1.87
C PHE A 440 20.60 0.82 2.93
N LYS A 441 19.46 1.42 2.57
CA LYS A 441 18.72 2.32 3.46
C LYS A 441 17.39 1.73 3.90
N ILE A 442 17.17 1.70 5.21
CA ILE A 442 15.93 1.26 5.85
C ILE A 442 15.23 2.47 6.49
N LEU A 443 13.98 2.71 6.12
CA LEU A 443 13.09 3.62 6.86
C LEU A 443 12.24 2.79 7.83
N GLN A 444 12.31 3.10 9.12
CA GLN A 444 11.42 2.54 10.13
C GLN A 444 10.21 3.45 10.32
N VAL A 445 9.01 2.86 10.23
CA VAL A 445 7.73 3.51 10.46
C VAL A 445 7.05 2.79 11.63
N ALA A 446 6.83 3.49 12.74
CA ALA A 446 6.27 2.91 13.95
C ALA A 446 4.95 3.59 14.31
N ASP A 447 3.97 2.81 14.78
CA ASP A 447 2.78 3.33 15.45
C ASP A 447 2.00 4.35 14.59
N LEU A 448 1.61 3.97 13.37
CA LEU A 448 0.79 4.82 12.51
C LEU A 448 -0.63 5.03 13.05
N HIS A 449 -1.19 4.03 13.74
CA HIS A 449 -2.50 4.09 14.38
C HIS A 449 -3.64 4.53 13.44
N PHE A 450 -3.69 3.95 12.23
CA PHE A 450 -4.71 4.30 11.24
C PHE A 450 -6.08 3.74 11.61
N SER A 451 -7.11 4.46 11.19
CA SER A 451 -8.50 4.16 11.54
C SER A 451 -9.32 3.81 10.31
N THR A 452 -10.58 3.40 10.48
CA THR A 452 -11.53 3.38 9.37
C THR A 452 -12.04 4.80 9.17
N GLY A 453 -11.75 5.45 8.05
CA GLY A 453 -11.99 6.90 7.89
C GLY A 453 -10.77 7.76 8.24
N VAL A 454 -10.93 9.08 8.21
CA VAL A 454 -9.81 10.04 8.36
C VAL A 454 -9.14 10.12 9.75
N GLY A 455 -9.65 9.38 10.75
CA GLY A 455 -9.17 9.40 12.13
C GLY A 455 -9.32 10.72 12.88
N LYS A 456 -9.15 10.65 14.20
CA LYS A 456 -9.10 11.83 15.09
C LYS A 456 -7.68 11.96 15.63
N CYS A 457 -7.10 13.15 15.52
CA CYS A 457 -5.82 13.41 16.16
C CYS A 457 -5.98 13.33 17.69
N ARG A 458 -5.15 12.52 18.35
CA ARG A 458 -5.20 12.36 19.81
C ARG A 458 -4.42 13.48 20.50
N ASP A 459 -3.11 13.50 20.27
CA ASP A 459 -2.19 14.42 20.91
C ASP A 459 -1.33 15.15 19.86
N PRO A 460 -1.95 15.95 18.96
CA PRO A 460 -1.20 16.67 17.95
C PRO A 460 -0.35 17.77 18.61
N SER A 461 0.89 17.91 18.15
CA SER A 461 1.82 18.95 18.59
C SER A 461 2.21 19.85 17.41
N PRO A 462 2.30 21.18 17.59
CA PRO A 462 1.91 21.92 18.80
C PRO A 462 0.37 21.97 18.96
N ASP A 463 -0.12 22.31 20.15
CA ASP A 463 -1.54 22.21 20.54
C ASP A 463 -2.50 22.97 19.62
N GLU A 464 -2.03 24.07 19.01
CA GLU A 464 -2.79 24.91 18.08
C GLU A 464 -3.19 24.14 16.82
N THR A 465 -2.47 23.07 16.48
CA THR A 465 -2.77 22.21 15.32
C THR A 465 -3.94 21.26 15.55
N ARG A 466 -4.52 21.22 16.76
CA ARG A 466 -5.61 20.30 17.12
C ARG A 466 -6.92 20.60 16.38
N SER A 467 -7.23 21.87 16.14
CA SER A 467 -8.49 22.27 15.52
C SER A 467 -8.55 21.83 14.05
N GLY A 468 -9.59 21.09 13.66
CA GLY A 468 -9.75 20.57 12.29
C GLY A 468 -8.77 19.47 11.88
N CYS A 469 -7.97 18.96 12.82
CA CYS A 469 -6.97 17.94 12.56
C CYS A 469 -7.61 16.59 12.17
N LYS A 470 -7.18 16.07 11.01
CA LYS A 470 -7.52 14.72 10.54
C LYS A 470 -6.26 13.88 10.64
N ALA A 471 -6.29 12.82 11.46
CA ALA A 471 -5.10 12.06 11.84
C ALA A 471 -4.45 11.39 10.62
N ASP A 472 -5.17 10.49 9.96
CA ASP A 472 -4.62 9.68 8.89
C ASP A 472 -4.12 10.54 7.71
N PRO A 473 -4.83 11.60 7.24
CA PRO A 473 -4.31 12.49 6.20
C PRO A 473 -3.04 13.26 6.60
N ARG A 474 -2.94 13.74 7.85
CA ARG A 474 -1.73 14.45 8.34
C ARG A 474 -0.55 13.50 8.40
N THR A 475 -0.76 12.29 8.93
CA THR A 475 0.29 11.26 8.96
C THR A 475 0.69 10.80 7.57
N LEU A 476 -0.25 10.61 6.63
CA LEU A 476 0.07 10.27 5.25
C LEU A 476 0.90 11.37 4.58
N LYS A 477 0.57 12.64 4.79
CA LYS A 477 1.38 13.75 4.27
C LYS A 477 2.80 13.70 4.80
N PHE A 478 2.98 13.44 6.10
CA PHE A 478 4.29 13.29 6.71
C PHE A 478 5.06 12.09 6.13
N LEU A 479 4.43 10.92 6.09
CA LEU A 479 5.02 9.69 5.55
C LEU A 479 5.45 9.85 4.09
N GLU A 480 4.58 10.39 3.24
CA GLU A 480 4.90 10.62 1.83
C GLU A 480 6.06 11.59 1.65
N ASN A 481 6.11 12.67 2.42
CA ASN A 481 7.25 13.60 2.39
C ASN A 481 8.56 12.91 2.78
N VAL A 482 8.57 12.11 3.85
CA VAL A 482 9.78 11.38 4.29
C VAL A 482 10.21 10.34 3.25
N LEU A 483 9.27 9.63 2.63
CA LEU A 483 9.58 8.69 1.55
C LEU A 483 10.24 9.39 0.35
N ASP A 484 9.77 10.59 -0.02
CA ASP A 484 10.31 11.35 -1.14
C ASP A 484 11.70 11.94 -0.84
N LEU A 485 11.94 12.34 0.42
CA LEU A 485 13.23 12.86 0.90
C LEU A 485 14.28 11.75 1.07
N GLU A 486 13.92 10.66 1.73
CA GLU A 486 14.88 9.62 2.12
C GLU A 486 15.12 8.57 1.03
N LYS A 487 14.11 8.30 0.19
CA LYS A 487 14.15 7.28 -0.88
C LYS A 487 14.73 5.95 -0.37
N PRO A 488 14.09 5.33 0.65
CA PRO A 488 14.62 4.10 1.24
C PRO A 488 14.56 2.93 0.25
N ASP A 489 15.53 2.03 0.35
CA ASP A 489 15.53 0.75 -0.37
C ASP A 489 14.50 -0.21 0.24
N PHE A 490 14.20 -0.04 1.53
CA PHE A 490 13.31 -0.90 2.28
C PHE A 490 12.60 -0.14 3.42
N VAL A 491 11.34 -0.48 3.67
CA VAL A 491 10.57 0.07 4.80
C VAL A 491 10.24 -1.03 5.81
N VAL A 492 10.45 -0.77 7.09
CA VAL A 492 10.06 -1.66 8.19
C VAL A 492 8.98 -0.99 9.03
N LEU A 493 7.82 -1.64 9.13
CA LEU A 493 6.69 -1.23 9.95
C LEU A 493 6.71 -2.00 11.27
N THR A 494 7.01 -1.34 12.39
CA THR A 494 7.23 -2.01 13.70
C THR A 494 5.97 -2.09 14.57
N GLY A 495 4.84 -2.53 14.00
CA GLY A 495 3.57 -2.74 14.71
C GLY A 495 2.73 -1.49 14.95
N ASP A 496 1.47 -1.70 15.35
CA ASP A 496 0.45 -0.67 15.60
C ASP A 496 0.23 0.26 14.41
N GLN A 497 0.14 -0.36 13.23
CA GLN A 497 -0.21 0.36 12.02
C GLN A 497 -1.71 0.66 11.97
N ILE A 498 -2.50 -0.16 12.65
CA ILE A 498 -3.95 -0.04 12.80
C ILE A 498 -4.26 0.28 14.26
N PHE A 499 -5.10 1.29 14.49
CA PHE A 499 -5.64 1.56 15.82
C PHE A 499 -7.00 0.88 15.96
N GLY A 500 -6.99 -0.36 16.48
CA GLY A 500 -8.14 -1.26 16.43
C GLY A 500 -9.47 -0.66 16.88
N ASP A 501 -9.48 0.10 17.99
CA ASP A 501 -10.68 0.77 18.51
C ASP A 501 -11.36 1.74 17.51
N GLU A 502 -10.58 2.40 16.64
CA GLU A 502 -11.10 3.31 15.60
C GLU A 502 -11.13 2.67 14.20
N ALA A 503 -10.65 1.44 14.07
CA ALA A 503 -10.57 0.66 12.85
C ALA A 503 -11.65 -0.43 12.79
N LYS A 504 -12.92 0.00 12.79
CA LYS A 504 -14.09 -0.89 12.65
C LYS A 504 -14.09 -1.78 11.40
N ASP A 505 -13.34 -1.38 10.39
CA ASP A 505 -12.90 -2.19 9.26
C ASP A 505 -11.36 -2.08 9.17
N SER A 506 -10.67 -3.07 9.71
CA SER A 506 -9.21 -3.10 9.79
C SER A 506 -8.55 -3.20 8.41
N GLU A 507 -9.20 -3.83 7.43
CA GLU A 507 -8.68 -3.94 6.05
C GLU A 507 -8.55 -2.56 5.40
N THR A 508 -9.56 -1.69 5.51
CA THR A 508 -9.48 -0.31 5.02
C THR A 508 -8.31 0.43 5.68
N ALA A 509 -8.15 0.33 7.00
CA ALA A 509 -7.07 1.01 7.72
C ALA A 509 -5.70 0.53 7.24
N LEU A 510 -5.51 -0.79 7.13
CA LEU A 510 -4.27 -1.42 6.65
C LEU A 510 -3.93 -1.01 5.21
N PHE A 511 -4.92 -1.03 4.31
CA PHE A 511 -4.72 -0.63 2.91
C PHE A 511 -4.27 0.82 2.80
N LYS A 512 -4.84 1.73 3.60
CA LYS A 512 -4.37 3.12 3.66
C LYS A 512 -2.92 3.20 4.14
N ALA A 513 -2.57 2.47 5.21
CA ALA A 513 -1.23 2.49 5.77
C ALA A 513 -0.16 1.98 4.79
N LEU A 514 -0.47 0.95 4.00
CA LEU A 514 0.49 0.32 3.09
C LEU A 514 0.51 0.91 1.67
N ASN A 515 -0.53 1.65 1.28
CA ASN A 515 -0.65 2.24 -0.06
C ASN A 515 0.54 3.12 -0.49
N PRO A 516 1.14 3.97 0.37
CA PRO A 516 2.29 4.80 -0.02
C PRO A 516 3.49 4.00 -0.54
N PHE A 517 3.76 2.84 0.05
CA PHE A 517 4.87 1.96 -0.34
C PHE A 517 4.55 1.20 -1.62
N ILE A 518 3.34 0.65 -1.71
CA ILE A 518 2.89 -0.11 -2.88
C ILE A 518 2.87 0.77 -4.13
N LYS A 519 2.36 2.01 -4.01
CA LYS A 519 2.34 2.99 -5.11
C LYS A 519 3.75 3.37 -5.58
N ARG A 520 4.70 3.49 -4.65
CA ARG A 520 6.11 3.80 -4.93
C ARG A 520 6.95 2.57 -5.31
N LYS A 521 6.36 1.37 -5.24
CA LYS A 521 7.05 0.09 -5.48
C LYS A 521 8.23 -0.16 -4.53
N ILE A 522 8.14 0.39 -3.32
CA ILE A 522 9.17 0.21 -2.29
C ILE A 522 8.88 -1.08 -1.53
N PRO A 523 9.82 -2.04 -1.46
CA PRO A 523 9.67 -3.23 -0.64
C PRO A 523 9.48 -2.88 0.83
N PHE A 524 8.59 -3.60 1.52
CA PHE A 524 8.32 -3.34 2.94
C PHE A 524 8.09 -4.62 3.74
N ALA A 525 8.30 -4.56 5.05
CA ALA A 525 7.96 -5.62 5.99
C ALA A 525 7.20 -5.07 7.20
N VAL A 526 6.28 -5.87 7.73
CA VAL A 526 5.40 -5.56 8.85
C VAL A 526 5.64 -6.53 10.01
N THR A 527 5.77 -6.00 11.22
CA THR A 527 5.57 -6.76 12.47
C THR A 527 4.23 -6.41 13.07
N MET A 528 3.69 -7.30 13.91
CA MET A 528 2.42 -7.06 14.58
C MET A 528 2.60 -6.30 15.89
N GLY A 529 1.76 -5.31 16.14
CA GLY A 529 1.63 -4.60 17.42
C GLY A 529 0.43 -5.05 18.24
N ASN A 530 0.23 -4.47 19.42
CA ASN A 530 -0.85 -4.89 20.31
C ASN A 530 -2.24 -4.38 19.89
N HIS A 531 -2.30 -3.27 19.13
CA HIS A 531 -3.54 -2.67 18.65
C HIS A 531 -4.02 -3.23 17.30
N ASP A 532 -3.11 -3.86 16.53
CA ASP A 532 -3.42 -4.27 15.15
C ASP A 532 -4.56 -5.30 15.05
N ASP A 533 -4.72 -6.18 16.05
CA ASP A 533 -5.76 -7.22 16.12
C ASP A 533 -6.94 -6.89 17.05
N GLU A 534 -7.15 -5.60 17.37
CA GLU A 534 -8.28 -5.17 18.20
C GLU A 534 -9.49 -4.69 17.39
N GLY A 535 -9.35 -4.58 16.07
CA GLY A 535 -10.43 -4.19 15.15
C GLY A 535 -11.25 -5.37 14.62
N SER A 536 -11.57 -5.35 13.33
CA SER A 536 -12.45 -6.35 12.70
C SER A 536 -11.76 -7.63 12.24
N LEU A 537 -10.42 -7.65 12.20
CA LEU A 537 -9.63 -8.79 11.72
C LEU A 537 -8.72 -9.30 12.84
N SER A 538 -8.53 -10.62 12.88
CA SER A 538 -7.60 -11.27 13.80
C SER A 538 -6.14 -10.99 13.41
N ARG A 539 -5.22 -11.26 14.35
CA ARG A 539 -3.78 -11.12 14.15
C ARG A 539 -3.28 -11.90 12.92
N THR A 540 -3.76 -13.14 12.75
CA THR A 540 -3.42 -14.00 11.61
C THR A 540 -3.96 -13.43 10.29
N GLU A 541 -5.18 -12.88 10.28
CA GLU A 541 -5.78 -12.28 9.09
C GLU A 541 -5.05 -11.00 8.67
N ILE A 542 -4.69 -10.13 9.61
CA ILE A 542 -3.88 -8.92 9.33
C ILE A 542 -2.51 -9.30 8.78
N MET A 543 -1.81 -10.25 9.41
CA MET A 543 -0.50 -10.67 8.96
C MET A 543 -0.58 -11.34 7.58
N SER A 544 -1.61 -12.16 7.35
CA SER A 544 -1.86 -12.80 6.05
C SER A 544 -2.16 -11.79 4.96
N LEU A 545 -3.02 -10.80 5.22
CA LEU A 545 -3.33 -9.74 4.29
C LEU A 545 -2.07 -8.91 3.97
N SER A 546 -1.32 -8.50 5.00
CA SER A 546 -0.07 -7.73 4.86
C SER A 546 0.98 -8.48 4.06
N ALA A 547 1.16 -9.78 4.33
CA ALA A 547 2.12 -10.62 3.63
C ALA A 547 1.75 -10.80 2.15
N ASN A 548 0.47 -10.78 1.80
CA ASN A 548 -0.01 -11.05 0.44
C ASN A 548 -0.24 -9.78 -0.38
N LEU A 549 0.25 -8.61 0.03
CA LEU A 549 0.21 -7.40 -0.79
C LEU A 549 1.48 -7.26 -1.65
N PRO A 550 1.42 -6.54 -2.79
CA PRO A 550 2.58 -6.32 -3.63
C PRO A 550 3.71 -5.63 -2.86
N TYR A 551 4.96 -5.96 -3.21
CA TYR A 551 6.17 -5.44 -2.56
C TYR A 551 6.31 -5.79 -1.06
N SER A 552 5.37 -6.52 -0.47
CA SER A 552 5.52 -7.06 0.87
C SER A 552 6.58 -8.15 0.90
N MET A 553 7.55 -8.01 1.80
CA MET A 553 8.54 -9.03 2.15
C MET A 553 8.11 -9.84 3.37
N SER A 554 6.97 -9.54 3.97
CA SER A 554 6.49 -10.21 5.16
C SER A 554 6.06 -11.66 4.93
N SER A 555 6.07 -12.43 6.02
CA SER A 555 5.63 -13.83 6.10
C SER A 555 4.87 -14.07 7.41
N LEU A 556 3.97 -15.06 7.44
CA LEU A 556 3.29 -15.47 8.68
C LEU A 556 4.25 -16.19 9.65
N GLY A 557 5.34 -16.75 9.14
CA GLY A 557 6.22 -17.62 9.92
C GLY A 557 5.71 -19.06 10.01
N ALA A 558 6.33 -19.84 10.89
CA ALA A 558 6.00 -21.26 11.09
C ALA A 558 4.91 -21.42 12.15
N ASP A 559 3.90 -22.27 11.87
CA ASP A 559 2.72 -22.46 12.72
C ASP A 559 3.05 -22.97 14.14
N GLU A 560 4.16 -23.69 14.30
CA GLU A 560 4.60 -24.21 15.61
C GLU A 560 5.27 -23.16 16.52
N VAL A 561 5.59 -21.98 15.98
CA VAL A 561 6.25 -20.89 16.71
C VAL A 561 5.18 -19.97 17.29
N ALA A 562 5.35 -19.56 18.55
CA ALA A 562 4.35 -18.71 19.20
C ALA A 562 4.25 -17.33 18.51
N GLY A 563 3.02 -16.83 18.36
CA GLY A 563 2.73 -15.59 17.65
C GLY A 563 2.64 -15.76 16.14
N VAL A 564 2.37 -14.68 15.42
CA VAL A 564 2.26 -14.66 13.95
C VAL A 564 3.11 -13.53 13.40
N GLY A 565 3.89 -13.82 12.37
CA GLY A 565 4.84 -12.86 11.80
C GLY A 565 6.26 -12.99 12.34
N ASN A 566 6.67 -14.20 12.76
CA ASN A 566 8.07 -14.51 13.06
C ASN A 566 8.79 -14.96 11.78
N TYR A 567 9.68 -14.14 11.23
CA TYR A 567 10.40 -14.44 9.99
C TYR A 567 11.75 -13.73 9.92
N ALA A 568 12.65 -14.25 9.10
CA ALA A 568 13.91 -13.60 8.77
C ALA A 568 13.93 -13.21 7.29
N LEU A 569 14.54 -12.07 6.99
CA LEU A 569 14.85 -11.63 5.63
C LEU A 569 16.36 -11.53 5.45
N THR A 570 16.83 -11.88 4.27
CA THR A 570 18.21 -11.68 3.86
C THR A 570 18.29 -10.56 2.84
N VAL A 571 19.33 -9.74 2.94
CA VAL A 571 19.72 -8.78 1.91
C VAL A 571 20.95 -9.34 1.21
N GLU A 572 20.84 -9.62 -0.09
CA GLU A 572 21.91 -10.18 -0.89
C GLU A 572 23.00 -9.13 -1.18
N GLY A 573 24.26 -9.57 -1.28
CA GLY A 573 25.36 -8.69 -1.67
C GLY A 573 25.19 -8.08 -3.09
N PRO A 574 25.92 -7.00 -3.42
CA PRO A 574 25.73 -6.26 -4.68
C PRO A 574 25.90 -7.10 -5.95
N SER A 575 26.83 -8.07 -5.89
CA SER A 575 27.21 -8.94 -7.01
C SER A 575 27.14 -10.44 -6.68
N SER A 576 26.55 -10.82 -5.54
CA SER A 576 26.47 -12.20 -5.06
C SER A 576 25.11 -12.48 -4.42
N ARG A 577 24.68 -13.74 -4.39
CA ARG A 577 23.51 -14.16 -3.61
C ARG A 577 23.81 -14.44 -2.14
N ASN A 578 25.05 -14.18 -1.70
CA ASN A 578 25.45 -14.37 -0.31
C ASN A 578 24.81 -13.31 0.58
N THR A 579 24.49 -13.69 1.81
CA THR A 579 23.76 -12.86 2.76
C THR A 579 24.67 -11.76 3.31
N ALA A 580 24.50 -10.54 2.82
CA ALA A 580 25.19 -9.36 3.31
C ALA A 580 24.56 -8.82 4.60
N MET A 581 23.23 -8.92 4.71
CA MET A 581 22.52 -8.59 5.94
C MET A 581 21.46 -9.63 6.30
N SER A 582 21.27 -9.84 7.60
CA SER A 582 20.15 -10.60 8.16
C SER A 582 19.23 -9.69 8.96
N LEU A 583 17.93 -9.74 8.69
CA LEU A 583 16.91 -8.95 9.37
C LEU A 583 15.92 -9.90 10.05
N PHE A 584 15.81 -9.87 11.38
CA PHE A 584 14.90 -10.72 12.14
C PHE A 584 13.64 -9.95 12.55
N PHE A 585 12.48 -10.54 12.31
CA PHE A 585 11.16 -9.97 12.65
C PHE A 585 10.48 -10.88 13.66
N LEU A 586 9.98 -10.29 14.75
CA LEU A 586 9.36 -11.05 15.84
C LEU A 586 7.97 -10.51 16.19
N ASP A 587 7.07 -11.43 16.51
CA ASP A 587 5.80 -11.11 17.15
C ASP A 587 5.96 -11.09 18.67
N THR A 588 5.98 -9.90 19.27
CA THR A 588 6.01 -9.74 20.74
C THR A 588 4.63 -9.85 21.40
N HIS A 589 3.61 -10.23 20.63
CA HIS A 589 2.22 -10.41 21.03
C HIS A 589 1.55 -9.09 21.48
N LYS A 590 0.72 -9.16 22.53
CA LYS A 590 -0.06 -8.04 23.08
C LYS A 590 0.00 -8.04 24.61
N TYR A 591 -1.12 -8.31 25.26
CA TYR A 591 -1.25 -8.38 26.71
C TYR A 591 -0.96 -9.77 27.26
N SER A 592 -0.42 -9.81 28.47
CA SER A 592 -0.19 -11.07 29.20
C SER A 592 -1.50 -11.85 29.40
N LEU A 593 -1.45 -13.15 29.12
CA LEU A 593 -2.58 -14.08 29.32
C LEU A 593 -2.89 -14.32 30.81
N ASN A 594 -1.94 -14.03 31.72
CA ASN A 594 -2.15 -14.13 33.16
C ASN A 594 -1.77 -12.82 33.86
N PRO A 595 -2.64 -11.79 33.78
CA PRO A 595 -2.34 -10.47 34.31
C PRO A 595 -2.26 -10.42 35.83
N LYS A 596 -2.77 -11.44 36.55
CA LYS A 596 -2.65 -11.52 38.02
C LYS A 596 -1.22 -11.83 38.46
N VAL A 597 -0.49 -12.67 37.71
CA VAL A 597 0.88 -13.06 38.01
C VAL A 597 1.88 -12.15 37.29
N THR A 598 1.58 -11.85 36.04
CA THR A 598 2.44 -11.07 35.14
C THR A 598 1.60 -9.96 34.50
N PRO A 599 1.28 -8.87 35.21
CA PRO A 599 0.48 -7.77 34.66
C PRO A 599 1.21 -7.02 33.55
N GLY A 600 0.44 -6.47 32.62
CA GLY A 600 0.92 -5.66 31.50
C GLY A 600 1.06 -6.49 30.22
N TYR A 601 2.10 -6.19 29.45
CA TYR A 601 2.35 -6.78 28.15
C TYR A 601 2.98 -8.16 28.23
N ASP A 602 2.73 -8.94 27.19
CA ASP A 602 3.32 -10.26 27.01
C ASP A 602 4.77 -10.17 26.49
N TRP A 603 5.45 -11.31 26.36
CA TRP A 603 6.86 -11.40 26.01
C TRP A 603 7.14 -12.47 24.94
N VAL A 604 8.30 -12.35 24.29
CA VAL A 604 8.85 -13.34 23.35
C VAL A 604 9.00 -14.71 24.03
N LYS A 605 8.41 -15.74 23.45
CA LYS A 605 8.37 -17.10 24.01
C LYS A 605 9.61 -17.92 23.68
N GLU A 606 9.84 -18.97 24.47
CA GLU A 606 10.95 -19.90 24.27
C GLU A 606 10.94 -20.56 22.88
N SER A 607 9.76 -20.85 22.31
CA SER A 607 9.66 -21.39 20.94
C SER A 607 10.18 -20.41 19.88
N GLN A 608 9.95 -19.10 20.06
CA GLN A 608 10.49 -18.05 19.19
C GLN A 608 12.01 -17.93 19.34
N LEU A 609 12.54 -18.07 20.57
CA LEU A 609 14.00 -18.05 20.81
C LEU A 609 14.70 -19.24 20.13
N LYS A 610 14.16 -20.45 20.27
CA LYS A 610 14.68 -21.65 19.58
C LYS A 610 14.57 -21.52 18.07
N TRP A 611 13.49 -20.91 17.58
CA TRP A 611 13.33 -20.63 16.16
C TRP A 611 14.39 -19.65 15.65
N LEU A 612 14.68 -18.56 16.37
CA LEU A 612 15.73 -17.61 16.02
C LEU A 612 17.11 -18.29 15.87
N GLU A 613 17.48 -19.14 16.83
CA GLU A 613 18.74 -19.89 16.78
C GLU A 613 18.81 -20.80 15.56
N LYS A 614 17.73 -21.54 15.28
CA LYS A 614 17.63 -22.42 14.11
C LYS A 614 17.71 -21.64 12.80
N GLU A 615 17.01 -20.52 12.72
CA GLU A 615 16.97 -19.67 11.53
C GLU A 615 18.35 -19.07 11.25
N ALA A 616 19.00 -18.50 12.27
CA ALA A 616 20.36 -17.96 12.15
C ALA A 616 21.39 -19.04 11.76
N ALA A 617 21.28 -20.25 12.33
CA ALA A 617 22.14 -21.38 11.94
C ALA A 617 21.96 -21.76 10.46
N SER A 618 20.74 -21.66 9.92
CA SER A 618 20.47 -21.93 8.50
C SER A 618 21.16 -20.92 7.56
N LEU A 619 21.35 -19.68 8.01
CA LEU A 619 21.98 -18.61 7.25
C LEU A 619 23.52 -18.63 7.31
N GLN A 620 24.09 -19.33 8.29
CA GLN A 620 25.53 -19.27 8.62
C GLN A 620 26.44 -19.51 7.41
N LYS A 621 26.11 -20.49 6.55
CA LYS A 621 26.93 -20.79 5.35
C LYS A 621 26.94 -19.63 4.35
N SER A 622 25.77 -19.03 4.12
CA SER A 622 25.62 -17.89 3.19
C SER A 622 26.36 -16.66 3.73
N VAL A 623 26.20 -16.39 5.02
CA VAL A 623 26.88 -15.31 5.74
C VAL A 623 28.40 -15.48 5.68
N ALA A 624 28.93 -16.67 5.99
CA ALA A 624 30.36 -16.96 5.94
C ALA A 624 30.96 -16.89 4.52
N SER A 625 30.11 -16.98 3.49
CA SER A 625 30.53 -16.87 2.09
C SER A 625 30.49 -15.44 1.55
N TYR A 626 29.92 -14.49 2.30
CA TYR A 626 29.93 -13.09 1.91
C TYR A 626 31.34 -12.50 2.05
N SER A 627 31.80 -11.78 1.03
CA SER A 627 33.19 -11.31 0.94
C SER A 627 33.49 -10.06 1.78
N HIS A 628 32.46 -9.42 2.32
CA HIS A 628 32.59 -8.24 3.17
C HIS A 628 31.98 -8.51 4.56
N ILE A 629 31.73 -7.45 5.32
CA ILE A 629 31.23 -7.54 6.68
C ILE A 629 29.72 -7.79 6.65
N HIS A 630 29.30 -8.93 7.21
CA HIS A 630 27.89 -9.20 7.45
C HIS A 630 27.37 -8.35 8.61
N LEU A 631 26.15 -7.83 8.46
CA LEU A 631 25.46 -7.05 9.50
C LEU A 631 24.09 -7.67 9.82
N SER A 632 23.64 -7.49 11.06
CA SER A 632 22.42 -8.14 11.55
C SER A 632 21.59 -7.19 12.41
N MET A 633 20.28 -7.14 12.13
CA MET A 633 19.31 -6.29 12.84
C MET A 633 18.06 -7.09 13.23
N ALA A 634 17.35 -6.63 14.25
CA ALA A 634 16.06 -7.17 14.65
C ALA A 634 14.99 -6.08 14.76
N PHE A 635 13.76 -6.40 14.40
CA PHE A 635 12.61 -5.49 14.45
C PHE A 635 11.42 -6.19 15.09
N PHE A 636 10.76 -5.51 16.02
CA PHE A 636 9.55 -5.99 16.70
C PHE A 636 8.82 -4.83 17.36
N HIS A 637 7.67 -5.06 17.98
CA HIS A 637 6.82 -3.97 18.46
C HIS A 637 7.10 -3.59 19.92
N ILE A 638 6.91 -4.52 20.86
CA ILE A 638 7.00 -4.24 22.30
C ILE A 638 8.48 -4.31 22.75
N PRO A 639 9.00 -3.30 23.47
CA PRO A 639 10.39 -3.28 23.91
C PRO A 639 10.74 -4.45 24.83
N LEU A 640 12.00 -4.87 24.81
CA LEU A 640 12.53 -5.84 25.77
C LEU A 640 12.75 -5.18 27.15
N PRO A 641 12.79 -5.95 28.25
CA PRO A 641 13.04 -5.39 29.58
C PRO A 641 14.30 -4.53 29.69
N GLU A 642 15.35 -4.84 28.92
CA GLU A 642 16.63 -4.15 28.90
C GLU A 642 16.56 -2.70 28.39
N TYR A 643 15.49 -2.31 27.68
CA TYR A 643 15.26 -0.90 27.35
C TYR A 643 15.16 0.00 28.59
N ARG A 644 14.90 -0.57 29.78
CA ARG A 644 14.88 0.16 31.06
C ARG A 644 16.26 0.47 31.64
N ASN A 645 17.34 -0.06 31.07
CA ASN A 645 18.69 0.06 31.61
C ASN A 645 19.32 1.43 31.26
N LEU A 646 18.71 2.52 31.70
CA LEU A 646 19.02 3.89 31.28
C LEU A 646 20.37 4.43 31.75
N ASP A 647 21.09 3.70 32.62
CA ASP A 647 22.46 4.06 33.07
C ASP A 647 23.54 3.73 32.02
N GLN A 648 23.14 3.51 30.77
CA GLN A 648 23.99 3.16 29.63
C GLN A 648 24.07 4.34 28.62
N PRO A 649 25.07 4.36 27.72
CA PRO A 649 25.12 5.35 26.66
C PRO A 649 23.83 5.37 25.83
N MET A 650 23.26 6.56 25.65
CA MET A 650 21.97 6.74 25.00
C MET A 650 21.95 8.04 24.18
N VAL A 651 21.37 7.98 22.98
CA VAL A 651 21.16 9.14 22.10
C VAL A 651 19.68 9.22 21.71
N GLY A 652 19.07 10.39 21.94
CA GLY A 652 17.64 10.66 21.73
C GLY A 652 16.90 10.93 23.05
N GLU A 653 15.57 10.96 22.98
CA GLU A 653 14.72 11.38 24.09
C GLU A 653 13.87 10.23 24.65
N LYS A 654 13.89 10.08 25.98
CA LYS A 654 12.91 9.28 26.72
C LYS A 654 11.84 10.22 27.28
N LYS A 655 10.69 10.35 26.60
CA LYS A 655 9.61 11.26 27.04
C LYS A 655 8.52 10.60 27.85
N GLU A 656 8.37 9.28 27.77
CA GLU A 656 7.32 8.56 28.49
C GLU A 656 7.84 7.37 29.30
N GLY A 657 6.92 6.60 29.88
CA GLY A 657 7.25 5.34 30.55
C GLY A 657 7.81 4.30 29.57
N ILE A 658 8.45 3.26 30.09
CA ILE A 658 8.91 2.13 29.27
C ILE A 658 8.05 0.93 29.63
N THR A 659 7.16 0.53 28.72
CA THR A 659 6.13 -0.48 28.97
C THR A 659 6.53 -1.91 28.60
N ALA A 660 7.84 -2.19 28.50
CA ALA A 660 8.37 -3.54 28.32
C ALA A 660 7.73 -4.58 29.26
N PRO A 661 7.69 -5.89 28.91
CA PRO A 661 7.12 -6.89 29.79
C PRO A 661 7.88 -6.94 31.14
N ARG A 662 7.21 -7.44 32.17
CA ARG A 662 7.84 -7.69 33.49
C ARG A 662 8.72 -8.94 33.47
N TYR A 663 8.31 -9.95 32.70
CA TYR A 663 9.07 -11.17 32.54
C TYR A 663 10.16 -10.97 31.51
N ASN A 664 11.40 -11.31 31.86
CA ASN A 664 12.52 -11.34 30.92
C ASN A 664 12.73 -12.78 30.42
N SER A 665 12.51 -12.99 29.13
CA SER A 665 12.69 -14.30 28.50
C SER A 665 14.13 -14.61 28.09
N GLY A 666 15.06 -13.66 28.23
CA GLY A 666 16.43 -13.78 27.72
C GLY A 666 16.56 -13.48 26.23
N ALA A 667 15.53 -12.90 25.59
CA ALA A 667 15.54 -12.59 24.16
C ALA A 667 16.74 -11.72 23.74
N ARG A 668 17.11 -10.73 24.55
CA ARG A 668 18.31 -9.89 24.33
C ARG A 668 19.60 -10.72 24.26
N SER A 669 19.79 -11.67 25.17
CA SER A 669 20.97 -12.55 25.18
C SER A 669 21.03 -13.39 23.90
N ILE A 670 19.90 -13.96 23.47
CA ILE A 670 19.82 -14.72 22.22
C ILE A 670 20.18 -13.83 21.03
N LEU A 671 19.56 -12.67 20.86
CA LEU A 671 19.89 -11.75 19.77
C LEU A 671 21.38 -11.37 19.75
N GLY A 672 21.98 -11.11 20.92
CA GLY A 672 23.41 -10.84 21.05
C GLY A 672 24.31 -12.00 20.62
N LYS A 673 23.96 -13.25 20.96
CA LYS A 673 24.68 -14.46 20.51
C LYS A 673 24.59 -14.68 19.00
N LEU A 674 23.50 -14.23 18.39
CA LEU A 674 23.29 -14.31 16.94
C LEU A 674 23.99 -13.18 16.17
N GLY A 675 24.77 -12.32 16.85
CA GLY A 675 25.48 -11.21 16.24
C GLY A 675 24.60 -10.03 15.83
N VAL A 676 23.34 -9.97 16.31
CA VAL A 676 22.47 -8.80 16.09
C VAL A 676 23.15 -7.59 16.73
N SER A 677 23.27 -6.52 15.97
CA SER A 677 23.97 -5.28 16.39
C SER A 677 23.00 -4.13 16.69
N VAL A 678 21.79 -4.17 16.13
CA VAL A 678 20.70 -3.23 16.41
C VAL A 678 19.37 -3.98 16.51
N ALA A 679 18.62 -3.75 17.59
CA ALA A 679 17.22 -4.15 17.71
C ALA A 679 16.37 -2.87 17.80
N SER A 680 15.33 -2.75 16.97
CA SER A 680 14.49 -1.55 16.92
C SER A 680 13.01 -1.85 17.12
N VAL A 681 12.33 -0.97 17.85
CA VAL A 681 10.94 -1.15 18.32
C VAL A 681 10.06 0.08 18.15
N GLY A 682 8.75 -0.10 18.35
CA GLY A 682 7.75 0.97 18.44
C GLY A 682 7.16 1.05 19.85
N HIS A 683 5.83 1.03 19.96
CA HIS A 683 5.04 0.81 21.17
C HIS A 683 5.06 1.93 22.22
N ASP A 684 6.23 2.34 22.69
CA ASP A 684 6.38 3.56 23.49
C ASP A 684 6.58 4.75 22.54
N HIS A 685 5.47 5.23 21.99
CA HIS A 685 5.38 6.25 20.94
C HIS A 685 6.27 7.48 21.12
N CYS A 686 6.40 8.01 22.33
CA CYS A 686 7.13 9.25 22.61
C CYS A 686 8.60 9.03 22.98
N ASN A 687 9.02 7.78 23.13
CA ASN A 687 10.43 7.42 23.25
C ASN A 687 11.03 7.28 21.84
N ASP A 688 12.22 7.84 21.64
CA ASP A 688 12.90 7.78 20.33
C ASP A 688 14.42 7.66 20.47
N TYR A 689 14.87 7.18 21.62
CA TYR A 689 16.28 6.99 21.90
C TYR A 689 16.79 5.65 21.37
N CYS A 690 18.10 5.59 21.12
CA CYS A 690 18.86 4.35 21.06
C CYS A 690 19.72 4.24 22.31
N LEU A 691 19.67 3.09 22.98
CA LEU A 691 20.44 2.77 24.17
C LEU A 691 21.40 1.63 23.87
N GLN A 692 22.69 1.79 24.20
CA GLN A 692 23.70 0.76 23.99
C GLN A 692 23.72 -0.19 25.18
N ASP A 693 23.11 -1.35 25.03
CA ASP A 693 23.16 -2.39 26.05
C ASP A 693 24.50 -3.13 25.98
N THR A 694 25.27 -3.04 27.06
CA THR A 694 26.63 -3.60 27.19
C THR A 694 26.68 -4.90 28.00
N ALA A 695 25.53 -5.44 28.42
CA ALA A 695 25.46 -6.67 29.21
C ALA A 695 26.04 -7.84 28.40
N ASN A 696 27.19 -8.34 28.83
CA ASN A 696 27.91 -9.42 28.17
C ASN A 696 28.24 -10.53 29.18
N ASN A 697 27.47 -11.62 29.14
CA ASN A 697 28.05 -12.94 29.43
C ASN A 697 29.04 -13.29 28.31
N GLU A 698 29.94 -14.25 28.55
CA GLU A 698 30.91 -14.69 27.54
C GLU A 698 30.22 -15.06 26.20
N GLY A 699 30.64 -14.42 25.11
CA GLY A 699 30.15 -14.70 23.76
C GLY A 699 28.94 -13.88 23.27
N GLU A 700 28.43 -12.94 24.07
CA GLU A 700 27.34 -12.03 23.64
C GLU A 700 27.90 -10.77 22.96
N ASN A 701 27.30 -10.35 21.84
CA ASN A 701 27.59 -9.05 21.24
C ASN A 701 26.90 -7.93 22.04
N LYS A 702 27.52 -6.75 22.06
CA LYS A 702 26.84 -5.51 22.45
C LYS A 702 25.69 -5.25 21.47
N LEU A 703 24.66 -4.53 21.91
CA LEU A 703 23.48 -4.28 21.08
C LEU A 703 22.95 -2.87 21.29
N TRP A 704 22.60 -2.17 20.21
CA TRP A 704 21.78 -0.97 20.30
C TRP A 704 20.30 -1.34 20.36
N LEU A 705 19.62 -0.85 21.39
CA LEU A 705 18.17 -0.97 21.62
C LEU A 705 17.52 0.37 21.26
N CYS A 706 16.84 0.43 20.11
CA CYS A 706 16.34 1.67 19.52
C CYS A 706 14.82 1.75 19.51
N TYR A 707 14.27 2.89 19.87
CA TYR A 707 12.89 3.24 19.52
C TYR A 707 12.83 3.95 18.17
N GLY A 708 11.81 3.62 17.37
CA GLY A 708 11.52 4.27 16.10
C GLY A 708 10.90 5.66 16.26
N GLY A 709 10.21 5.90 17.39
CA GLY A 709 9.35 7.06 17.60
C GLY A 709 8.03 6.93 16.83
N GLY A 710 6.91 7.15 17.53
CA GLY A 710 5.58 7.05 16.96
C GLY A 710 5.33 8.12 15.89
N SER A 711 4.89 7.66 14.71
CA SER A 711 4.70 8.48 13.51
C SER A 711 3.24 8.93 13.32
N GLY A 712 2.29 8.21 13.91
CA GLY A 712 0.85 8.38 13.72
C GLY A 712 0.22 9.47 14.59
N GLU A 713 -0.58 10.36 13.98
CA GLU A 713 -1.36 11.35 14.71
C GLU A 713 -2.62 10.77 15.37
N GLY A 714 -3.04 9.58 14.92
CA GLY A 714 -4.08 8.79 15.56
C GLY A 714 -3.62 8.12 16.86
N GLY A 715 -2.30 8.01 17.07
CA GLY A 715 -1.68 7.39 18.24
C GLY A 715 -1.39 8.37 19.37
N TYR A 716 -1.00 7.83 20.53
CA TYR A 716 -0.63 8.64 21.71
C TYR A 716 0.63 9.47 21.46
N GLY A 717 0.65 10.72 21.93
CA GLY A 717 1.73 11.69 21.70
C GLY A 717 1.85 12.77 22.81
N GLY A 718 1.07 12.65 23.87
CA GLY A 718 0.87 13.71 24.87
C GLY A 718 2.03 14.01 25.82
N TYR A 719 3.24 13.52 25.55
CA TYR A 719 4.38 13.63 26.45
C TYR A 719 5.40 14.67 25.99
N GLY A 720 5.54 15.77 26.75
CA GLY A 720 6.64 16.72 26.60
C GLY A 720 6.74 17.39 25.22
N GLY A 721 5.59 17.72 24.61
CA GLY A 721 5.51 18.37 23.30
C GLY A 721 6.00 17.51 22.14
N TYR A 722 5.92 16.17 22.26
CA TYR A 722 6.41 15.23 21.27
C TYR A 722 5.84 15.52 19.86
N ILE A 723 6.73 15.78 18.91
CA ILE A 723 6.41 15.88 17.48
C ILE A 723 6.63 14.50 16.85
N ARG A 724 5.66 14.05 16.04
CA ARG A 724 5.72 12.77 15.32
C ARG A 724 7.01 12.67 14.53
N ARG A 725 7.63 11.48 14.50
CA ARG A 725 8.90 11.27 13.81
C ARG A 725 9.02 9.86 13.24
N MET A 726 9.98 9.70 12.35
CA MET A 726 10.39 8.42 11.76
C MET A 726 11.90 8.28 11.85
N ARG A 727 12.39 7.05 11.97
CA ARG A 727 13.82 6.75 12.07
C ARG A 727 14.34 6.18 10.76
N VAL A 728 15.53 6.62 10.37
CA VAL A 728 16.27 6.10 9.22
C VAL A 728 17.47 5.32 9.71
N PHE A 729 17.78 4.22 9.03
CA PHE A 729 19.04 3.50 9.14
C PHE A 729 19.74 3.51 7.77
N ASP A 730 20.98 3.94 7.73
CA ASP A 730 21.85 3.92 6.56
C ASP A 730 22.97 2.91 6.82
N ILE A 731 22.98 1.86 6.00
CA ILE A 731 23.89 0.74 6.16
C ILE A 731 24.92 0.78 5.04
N ASP A 732 26.19 0.60 5.41
CA ASP A 732 27.30 0.44 4.48
C ASP A 732 28.00 -0.90 4.78
N THR A 733 27.81 -1.89 3.92
CA THR A 733 28.39 -3.23 4.12
C THR A 733 29.87 -3.31 3.76
N ASN A 734 30.41 -2.31 3.05
CA ASN A 734 31.85 -2.23 2.76
C ASN A 734 32.61 -1.77 4.01
N ALA A 735 32.07 -0.77 4.72
CA ALA A 735 32.63 -0.25 5.96
C ALA A 735 32.17 -1.04 7.20
N GLY A 736 31.15 -1.89 7.06
CA GLY A 736 30.50 -2.54 8.20
C GLY A 736 29.85 -1.51 9.14
N GLU A 737 29.24 -0.47 8.57
CA GLU A 737 28.66 0.65 9.31
C GLU A 737 27.13 0.61 9.32
N ILE A 738 26.55 1.02 10.44
CA ILE A 738 25.13 1.36 10.56
C ILE A 738 25.03 2.73 11.18
N LYS A 739 24.51 3.70 10.42
CA LYS A 739 24.20 5.05 10.89
C LYS A 739 22.69 5.21 11.05
N SER A 740 22.28 6.10 11.94
CA SER A 740 20.86 6.41 12.13
C SER A 740 20.63 7.89 12.38
N TRP A 741 19.48 8.39 11.93
CA TRP A 741 18.96 9.73 12.22
C TRP A 741 17.43 9.67 12.20
N LYS A 742 16.78 10.79 12.53
CA LYS A 742 15.32 10.92 12.54
C LYS A 742 14.85 12.08 11.68
N ARG A 743 13.60 12.00 11.22
CA ARG A 743 12.83 13.08 10.56
C ARG A 743 11.58 13.35 11.40
N LYS A 744 11.23 14.62 11.64
CA LYS A 744 10.02 14.98 12.41
C LYS A 744 8.99 15.70 11.54
N GLU A 745 7.72 15.56 11.89
CA GLU A 745 6.59 16.02 11.07
C GLU A 745 6.55 17.53 10.85
N SER A 746 7.00 18.31 11.82
CA SER A 746 7.00 19.77 11.73
C SER A 746 8.02 20.35 10.73
N GLU A 747 9.14 19.65 10.53
CA GLU A 747 10.24 20.03 9.62
C GLU A 747 10.87 18.76 9.00
N PRO A 748 10.15 18.07 8.12
CA PRO A 748 10.58 16.77 7.60
C PRO A 748 11.88 16.85 6.78
N ASP A 749 12.21 18.03 6.24
CA ASP A 749 13.41 18.33 5.47
C ASP A 749 14.69 18.42 6.34
N VAL A 750 14.57 18.52 7.67
CA VAL A 750 15.69 18.56 8.61
C VAL A 750 15.88 17.20 9.28
N ALA A 751 17.05 16.58 9.05
CA ALA A 751 17.46 15.39 9.79
C ALA A 751 18.10 15.77 11.13
N PHE A 752 17.87 14.97 12.17
CA PHE A 752 18.43 15.22 13.50
C PHE A 752 18.82 13.93 14.23
N ASP A 753 19.57 14.07 15.33
CA ASP A 753 20.11 12.98 16.16
C ASP A 753 20.90 11.94 15.34
N HIS A 754 21.81 12.41 14.49
CA HIS A 754 22.73 11.57 13.75
C HIS A 754 23.66 10.80 14.71
N GLN A 755 23.76 9.48 14.51
CA GLN A 755 24.61 8.60 15.31
C GLN A 755 25.17 7.45 14.47
N THR A 756 26.37 6.98 14.82
CA THR A 756 26.99 5.79 14.22
C THR A 756 26.88 4.64 15.22
N LEU A 757 25.97 3.71 14.96
CA LEU A 757 25.66 2.60 15.85
C LEU A 757 26.71 1.49 15.74
N VAL A 758 27.17 1.22 14.52
CA VAL A 758 28.11 0.15 14.19
C VAL A 758 29.19 0.72 13.28
N SER A 759 30.45 0.31 13.47
CA SER A 759 31.55 0.58 12.55
C SER A 759 32.54 -0.59 12.53
N GLY A 760 33.03 -0.95 11.34
CA GLY A 760 33.88 -2.13 11.16
C GLY A 760 33.23 -3.42 11.65
N GLY A 761 31.89 -3.53 11.59
CA GLY A 761 31.13 -4.67 12.08
C GLY A 761 30.97 -4.76 13.60
N ASN A 762 31.49 -3.78 14.35
CA ASN A 762 31.42 -3.76 15.81
C ASN A 762 30.48 -2.66 16.29
N VAL A 763 29.70 -2.94 17.33
CA VAL A 763 28.89 -1.93 18.02
C VAL A 763 29.81 -0.94 18.74
N ILE A 764 29.75 0.32 18.34
CA ILE A 764 30.56 1.40 18.91
C ILE A 764 29.70 2.32 19.78
N ASN A 765 30.34 3.05 20.69
CA ASN A 765 29.71 4.18 21.36
C ASN A 765 30.03 5.45 20.55
N SER A 766 29.01 6.23 20.19
CA SER A 766 29.16 7.47 19.40
C SER A 766 29.51 8.71 20.24
N ASN A 767 29.65 8.57 21.56
CA ASN A 767 29.95 9.70 22.46
C ASN A 767 31.39 10.18 22.38
#